data_AF-A0A286BS15-F1
#
_entry.id   AF-A0A286BS15-F1
#
_cell.length_a   1.000
_cell.length_b   1.000
_cell.length_c   1.000
_cell.angle_alpha   90.00
_cell.angle_beta   90.00
_cell.angle_gamma   90.00
#
_symmetry.space_group_name_H-M   'P 1'
#
loop_
_entity.id
_entity.type
_entity.pdbx_description
1 polymer ?
#
loop_
_entity_poly.entity_id
_entity_poly.type
_entity_poly.pdbx_seq_one_letter_code
_entity_poly.pdbx_strand_id
1 'polypeptide(L)'
;MTDIQTTFADLGLNADILESLNGMGYVKPSPIQAECIPHLLAGRDVLGMAQTGSGKTAAFSLPLLNNIDPTVKAPQILVLAPTRELAVQVAEAVTEFSKHMRGINVVALYGGQRYDVQLRALRQGPQVVVGTPGRLLDHLKRGTLDLSNLRGLVLDEADEMLRMGFIEDVETIMAQIPDGHQTALFSATMPEAIRRITKRFMKDPQEVRIQSSLTTRPDISQSYWTAYGRKTDALVRFLEAEDFDAAIIFVRTKNATLEVAEALERSGYNSAALNGDMNQALREQTLERLKDGRLDILIATDVAARGLDVERISLVVNFDIPMDAESYVHRIGRTGRAGRAGRALLFVENRERRLLRNIERTMKLTIPEVELPNAELLGERRLAKFAAKVQQQLESSDLDMYRALLSKMQPGEDLDIETLAAALLKMAQGERPLILPPEAPRPARREFSDRPDRGDRRDSRDSRGPRESRDSRDGDRPRRERRDVGEMQLYRIEVGRDDGVEVRHIVGAIANEGDISSRYIGNIKLFGTHSTIELPKGMPGEVLQHFTRTRILNKPMNMQLMGDAPVHERSERRPAGGERRGNGAPRDGAPRGEGAPRRFSDRREGGREGGRFSREGGRGPRREEGAAAAPRRRDA
;
A
#
# COMPACT_ATOMS: atom_id res chain seq x y z
N MET A 1 -22.59 -25.92 -32.01
CA MET A 1 -23.57 -24.99 -31.41
C MET A 1 -23.06 -23.60 -31.70
N THR A 2 -23.78 -22.82 -32.48
CA THR A 2 -23.48 -21.41 -32.74
C THR A 2 -23.62 -20.67 -31.42
N ASP A 3 -22.51 -20.13 -30.90
CA ASP A 3 -22.50 -19.28 -29.71
C ASP A 3 -23.39 -18.07 -29.98
N ILE A 4 -24.60 -18.02 -29.41
CA ILE A 4 -25.46 -16.84 -29.48
C ILE A 4 -24.77 -15.79 -28.61
N GLN A 5 -24.03 -14.88 -29.24
CA GLN A 5 -23.32 -13.82 -28.54
C GLN A 5 -24.33 -12.79 -28.03
N THR A 6 -24.55 -12.75 -26.71
CA THR A 6 -25.38 -11.75 -26.05
C THR A 6 -24.79 -10.36 -26.25
N THR A 7 -25.59 -9.44 -26.80
CA THR A 7 -25.27 -8.02 -26.98
C THR A 7 -25.93 -7.17 -25.88
N PHE A 8 -25.56 -5.90 -25.76
CA PHE A 8 -26.23 -4.99 -24.82
C PHE A 8 -27.70 -4.76 -25.14
N ALA A 9 -28.08 -4.82 -26.43
CA ALA A 9 -29.47 -4.70 -26.86
C ALA A 9 -30.33 -5.86 -26.34
N ASP A 10 -29.75 -7.06 -26.20
CA ASP A 10 -30.44 -8.24 -25.70
C ASP A 10 -30.73 -8.18 -24.19
N LEU A 11 -30.13 -7.23 -23.47
CA LEU A 11 -30.28 -7.07 -22.01
C LEU A 11 -31.50 -6.24 -21.61
N GLY A 12 -32.22 -5.63 -22.57
CA GLY A 12 -33.44 -4.86 -22.30
C GLY A 12 -33.21 -3.45 -21.75
N LEU A 13 -32.11 -2.80 -22.15
CA LEU A 13 -31.82 -1.39 -21.82
C LEU A 13 -32.56 -0.43 -22.77
N ASN A 14 -32.91 0.76 -22.26
CA ASN A 14 -33.55 1.82 -23.03
C ASN A 14 -32.65 2.33 -24.18
N ALA A 15 -33.29 2.83 -25.26
CA ALA A 15 -32.61 3.26 -26.48
C ALA A 15 -31.54 4.35 -26.24
N ASP A 16 -31.82 5.34 -25.38
CA ASP A 16 -30.87 6.41 -25.05
C ASP A 16 -29.57 5.87 -24.46
N ILE A 17 -29.66 4.85 -23.60
CA ILE A 17 -28.49 4.21 -22.97
C ILE A 17 -27.70 3.41 -24.03
N LEU A 18 -28.41 2.68 -24.90
CA LEU A 18 -27.77 1.93 -25.99
C LEU A 18 -27.03 2.87 -26.97
N GLU A 19 -27.58 4.05 -27.24
CA GLU A 19 -26.92 5.07 -28.07
C GLU A 19 -25.62 5.56 -27.41
N SER A 20 -25.65 5.91 -26.12
CA SER A 20 -24.45 6.27 -25.35
C SER A 20 -23.39 5.16 -25.41
N LEU A 21 -23.79 3.91 -25.18
CA LEU A 21 -22.89 2.75 -25.18
C LEU A 21 -22.21 2.55 -26.55
N ASN A 22 -22.95 2.67 -27.64
CA ASN A 22 -22.41 2.57 -28.99
C ASN A 22 -21.40 3.69 -29.27
N GLY A 23 -21.68 4.92 -28.85
CA GLY A 23 -20.76 6.06 -28.97
C GLY A 23 -19.45 5.87 -28.18
N MET A 24 -19.51 5.16 -27.07
CA MET A 24 -18.36 4.80 -26.23
C MET A 24 -17.60 3.55 -26.72
N GLY A 25 -18.09 2.87 -27.77
CA GLY A 25 -17.47 1.65 -28.31
C GLY A 25 -17.75 0.37 -27.52
N TYR A 26 -18.83 0.33 -26.72
CA TYR A 26 -19.25 -0.90 -26.03
C TYR A 26 -19.90 -1.87 -27.02
N VAL A 27 -19.17 -2.92 -27.41
CA VAL A 27 -19.67 -3.93 -28.37
C VAL A 27 -20.36 -5.10 -27.66
N LYS A 28 -19.75 -5.64 -26.60
CA LYS A 28 -20.22 -6.84 -25.91
C LYS A 28 -20.19 -6.66 -24.39
N PRO A 29 -21.22 -7.09 -23.64
CA PRO A 29 -21.19 -7.10 -22.18
C PRO A 29 -20.11 -8.06 -21.66
N SER A 30 -19.39 -7.63 -20.63
CA SER A 30 -18.50 -8.49 -19.86
C SER A 30 -19.31 -9.53 -19.06
N PRO A 31 -18.70 -10.62 -18.57
CA PRO A 31 -19.42 -11.64 -17.79
C PRO A 31 -20.18 -11.08 -16.59
N ILE A 32 -19.58 -10.15 -15.83
CA ILE A 32 -20.26 -9.50 -14.70
C ILE A 32 -21.44 -8.63 -15.16
N GLN A 33 -21.34 -7.98 -16.32
CA GLN A 33 -22.43 -7.16 -16.88
C GLN A 33 -23.59 -8.05 -17.34
N ALA A 34 -23.29 -9.10 -18.10
CA ALA A 34 -24.29 -10.04 -18.61
C ALA A 34 -25.07 -10.74 -17.49
N GLU A 35 -24.40 -11.08 -16.38
CA GLU A 35 -25.05 -11.71 -15.22
C GLU A 35 -25.79 -10.69 -14.34
N CYS A 36 -25.19 -9.54 -13.99
CA CYS A 36 -25.82 -8.61 -13.05
C CYS A 36 -26.97 -7.78 -13.64
N ILE A 37 -26.86 -7.32 -14.90
CA ILE A 37 -27.79 -6.34 -15.48
C ILE A 37 -29.25 -6.86 -15.46
N PRO A 38 -29.56 -8.10 -15.90
CA PRO A 38 -30.94 -8.60 -15.87
C PRO A 38 -31.54 -8.69 -14.46
N HIS A 39 -30.72 -9.02 -13.45
CA HIS A 39 -31.20 -9.07 -12.06
C HIS A 39 -31.51 -7.69 -11.52
N LEU A 40 -30.67 -6.70 -11.83
CA LEU A 40 -30.88 -5.31 -11.42
C LEU A 40 -32.07 -4.67 -12.13
N LEU A 41 -32.26 -4.91 -13.44
CA LEU A 41 -33.44 -4.43 -14.17
C LEU A 41 -34.75 -4.99 -13.59
N ALA A 42 -34.73 -6.22 -13.09
CA ALA A 42 -35.87 -6.85 -12.42
C ALA A 42 -36.12 -6.32 -10.99
N GLY A 43 -35.36 -5.33 -10.51
CA GLY A 43 -35.53 -4.74 -9.18
C GLY A 43 -35.02 -5.60 -8.02
N ARG A 44 -34.20 -6.64 -8.28
CA ARG A 44 -33.59 -7.47 -7.23
C ARG A 44 -32.31 -6.86 -6.72
N ASP A 45 -32.02 -7.07 -5.44
CA ASP A 45 -30.70 -6.78 -4.89
C ASP A 45 -29.65 -7.71 -5.50
N VAL A 46 -28.43 -7.20 -5.68
CA VAL A 46 -27.33 -7.97 -6.29
C VAL A 46 -26.07 -7.85 -5.46
N LEU A 47 -25.44 -9.00 -5.19
CA LEU A 47 -24.10 -9.10 -4.65
C LEU A 47 -23.14 -9.53 -5.76
N GLY A 48 -22.42 -8.58 -6.34
CA GLY A 48 -21.46 -8.80 -7.42
C GLY A 48 -20.04 -9.01 -6.90
N MET A 49 -19.50 -10.22 -7.06
CA MET A 49 -18.12 -10.55 -6.74
C MET A 49 -17.27 -10.61 -8.01
N ALA A 50 -16.48 -9.56 -8.24
CA ALA A 50 -15.56 -9.47 -9.37
C ALA A 50 -14.38 -8.52 -9.09
N GLN A 51 -13.26 -8.76 -9.78
CA GLN A 51 -12.05 -7.93 -9.69
C GLN A 51 -12.24 -6.55 -10.31
N THR A 52 -11.31 -5.63 -10.01
CA THR A 52 -11.24 -4.31 -10.68
C THR A 52 -11.04 -4.48 -12.19
N GLY A 53 -11.57 -3.55 -12.99
CA GLY A 53 -11.49 -3.62 -14.45
C GLY A 53 -12.43 -4.64 -15.12
N SER A 54 -13.24 -5.41 -14.37
CA SER A 54 -14.23 -6.34 -14.93
C SER A 54 -15.47 -5.66 -15.54
N GLY A 55 -15.58 -4.34 -15.41
CA GLY A 55 -16.74 -3.58 -15.91
C GLY A 55 -17.89 -3.43 -14.92
N LYS A 56 -17.62 -3.53 -13.61
CA LYS A 56 -18.61 -3.40 -12.52
C LYS A 56 -19.40 -2.09 -12.58
N THR A 57 -18.74 -0.97 -12.90
CA THR A 57 -19.39 0.34 -13.01
C THR A 57 -20.57 0.32 -13.98
N ALA A 58 -20.36 -0.14 -15.21
CA ALA A 58 -21.45 -0.31 -16.17
C ALA A 58 -22.47 -1.36 -15.70
N ALA A 59 -22.04 -2.44 -15.03
CA ALA A 59 -22.92 -3.50 -14.56
C ALA A 59 -23.99 -2.99 -13.57
N PHE A 60 -23.68 -2.00 -12.72
CA PHE A 60 -24.66 -1.39 -11.83
C PHE A 60 -25.28 -0.10 -12.37
N SER A 61 -24.51 0.74 -13.07
CA SER A 61 -24.99 2.06 -13.48
C SER A 61 -26.07 1.97 -14.54
N LEU A 62 -25.90 1.11 -15.56
CA LEU A 62 -26.85 0.98 -16.68
C LEU A 62 -28.26 0.59 -16.22
N PRO A 63 -28.47 -0.49 -15.43
CA PRO A 63 -29.80 -0.88 -15.02
C PRO A 63 -30.45 0.11 -14.03
N LEU A 64 -29.65 0.79 -13.18
CA LEU A 64 -30.18 1.81 -12.27
C LEU A 64 -30.58 3.08 -13.03
N LEU A 65 -29.77 3.51 -14.00
CA LEU A 65 -30.13 4.62 -14.91
C LEU A 65 -31.37 4.29 -15.74
N ASN A 66 -31.53 3.04 -16.18
CA ASN A 66 -32.72 2.62 -16.95
C ASN A 66 -34.04 2.88 -16.21
N ASN A 67 -34.02 2.74 -14.88
CA ASN A 67 -35.18 2.86 -14.01
C ASN A 67 -35.29 4.24 -13.34
N ILE A 68 -34.44 5.19 -13.71
CA ILE A 68 -34.45 6.54 -13.14
C ILE A 68 -35.59 7.37 -13.73
N ASP A 69 -36.17 8.26 -12.93
CA ASP A 69 -37.17 9.24 -13.40
C ASP A 69 -36.50 10.61 -13.62
N PRO A 70 -36.30 11.07 -14.87
CA PRO A 70 -35.65 12.36 -15.13
C PRO A 70 -36.45 13.56 -14.65
N THR A 71 -37.76 13.42 -14.43
CA THR A 71 -38.64 14.52 -14.04
C THR A 71 -38.50 14.91 -12.57
N VAL A 72 -38.08 13.96 -11.73
CA VAL A 72 -37.88 14.15 -10.30
C VAL A 72 -36.48 14.70 -10.03
N LYS A 73 -36.40 15.99 -9.69
CA LYS A 73 -35.15 16.70 -9.36
C LYS A 73 -34.69 16.45 -7.92
N ALA A 74 -34.47 15.18 -7.59
CA ALA A 74 -33.97 14.75 -6.28
C ALA A 74 -33.07 13.51 -6.45
N PRO A 75 -32.14 13.26 -5.51
CA PRO A 75 -31.33 12.05 -5.52
C PRO A 75 -32.18 10.78 -5.52
N GLN A 76 -32.00 9.96 -6.56
CA GLN A 76 -32.67 8.67 -6.75
C GLN A 76 -31.67 7.51 -6.72
N ILE A 77 -30.41 7.76 -7.10
CA ILE A 77 -29.33 6.78 -7.07
C ILE A 77 -28.19 7.36 -6.21
N LEU A 78 -27.71 6.55 -5.26
CA LEU A 78 -26.56 6.86 -4.41
C LEU A 78 -25.50 5.80 -4.61
N VAL A 79 -24.29 6.22 -4.98
CA VAL A 79 -23.13 5.33 -5.12
C VAL A 79 -22.08 5.70 -4.09
N LEU A 80 -21.77 4.78 -3.18
CA LEU A 80 -20.67 4.91 -2.23
C LEU A 80 -19.41 4.33 -2.84
N ALA A 81 -18.36 5.15 -2.90
CA ALA A 81 -17.04 4.75 -3.36
C ALA A 81 -15.98 5.01 -2.26
N PRO A 82 -14.97 4.14 -2.07
CA PRO A 82 -13.95 4.27 -1.02
C PRO A 82 -13.06 5.51 -1.18
N THR A 83 -12.80 5.96 -2.40
CA THR A 83 -11.88 7.07 -2.66
C THR A 83 -12.52 8.17 -3.49
N ARG A 84 -11.90 9.35 -3.46
CA ARG A 84 -12.37 10.54 -4.19
C ARG A 84 -12.27 10.33 -5.69
N GLU A 85 -11.19 9.69 -6.11
CA GLU A 85 -10.85 9.42 -7.52
C GLU A 85 -11.85 8.44 -8.12
N LEU A 86 -12.17 7.37 -7.38
CA LEU A 86 -13.17 6.42 -7.81
C LEU A 86 -14.57 7.07 -7.84
N ALA A 87 -14.89 7.94 -6.88
CA ALA A 87 -16.15 8.69 -6.92
C ALA A 87 -16.26 9.59 -8.16
N VAL A 88 -15.18 10.30 -8.53
CA VAL A 88 -15.13 11.11 -9.75
C VAL A 88 -15.26 10.23 -11.00
N GLN A 89 -14.51 9.13 -11.08
CA GLN A 89 -14.57 8.20 -12.21
C GLN A 89 -15.96 7.60 -12.43
N VAL A 90 -16.59 7.16 -11.34
CA VAL A 90 -17.94 6.62 -11.42
C VAL A 90 -18.92 7.72 -11.83
N ALA A 91 -18.77 8.95 -11.33
CA ALA A 91 -19.63 10.06 -11.75
C ALA A 91 -19.43 10.43 -13.24
N GLU A 92 -18.19 10.47 -13.74
CA GLU A 92 -17.86 10.69 -15.15
C GLU A 92 -18.45 9.59 -16.03
N ALA A 93 -18.25 8.32 -15.66
CA ALA A 93 -18.80 7.18 -16.39
C ALA A 93 -20.34 7.22 -16.45
N VAL A 94 -21.01 7.48 -15.32
CA VAL A 94 -22.47 7.62 -15.28
C VAL A 94 -22.95 8.80 -16.11
N THR A 95 -22.21 9.91 -16.12
CA THR A 95 -22.52 11.08 -16.96
C THR A 95 -22.46 10.71 -18.44
N GLU A 96 -21.43 9.98 -18.88
CA GLU A 96 -21.34 9.56 -20.27
C GLU A 96 -22.41 8.50 -20.63
N PHE A 97 -22.71 7.56 -19.73
CA PHE A 97 -23.81 6.60 -19.94
C PHE A 97 -25.17 7.28 -20.10
N SER A 98 -25.39 8.40 -19.39
CA SER A 98 -26.65 9.16 -19.40
C SER A 98 -26.65 10.35 -20.36
N LYS A 99 -25.63 10.50 -21.22
CA LYS A 99 -25.46 11.65 -22.13
C LYS A 99 -26.65 11.92 -23.05
N HIS A 100 -27.31 10.87 -23.52
CA HIS A 100 -28.50 10.96 -24.37
C HIS A 100 -29.82 11.08 -23.56
N MET A 101 -29.77 10.88 -22.24
CA MET A 101 -30.92 11.02 -21.34
C MET A 101 -31.09 12.46 -20.88
N ARG A 102 -32.16 13.12 -21.35
CA ARG A 102 -32.44 14.51 -20.98
C ARG A 102 -32.87 14.63 -19.52
N GLY A 103 -32.26 15.58 -18.81
CA GLY A 103 -32.66 15.94 -17.45
C GLY A 103 -31.95 15.15 -16.35
N ILE A 104 -30.99 14.27 -16.67
CA ILE A 104 -30.17 13.56 -15.70
C ILE A 104 -28.95 14.41 -15.32
N ASN A 105 -28.80 14.66 -14.04
CA ASN A 105 -27.64 15.34 -13.47
C ASN A 105 -26.95 14.41 -12.46
N VAL A 106 -25.62 14.31 -12.61
CA VAL A 106 -24.76 13.49 -11.77
C VAL A 106 -23.85 14.42 -10.96
N VAL A 107 -23.70 14.16 -9.65
CA VAL A 107 -22.78 14.91 -8.80
C VAL A 107 -21.85 13.96 -8.04
N ALA A 108 -20.57 14.33 -7.95
CA ALA A 108 -19.59 13.69 -7.09
C ALA A 108 -19.40 14.48 -5.78
N LEU A 109 -19.54 13.81 -4.63
CA LEU A 109 -19.40 14.38 -3.29
C LEU A 109 -18.25 13.71 -2.53
N TYR A 110 -17.15 14.44 -2.37
CA TYR A 110 -15.96 13.90 -1.70
C TYR A 110 -15.22 14.93 -0.85
N GLY A 111 -14.35 14.46 0.03
CA GLY A 111 -13.52 15.30 0.90
C GLY A 111 -12.55 16.20 0.12
N GLY A 112 -12.06 17.28 0.72
CA GLY A 112 -11.00 18.12 0.12
C GLY A 112 -11.45 19.15 -0.92
N GLN A 113 -12.64 18.99 -1.53
CA GLN A 113 -13.29 20.06 -2.29
C GLN A 113 -14.07 21.00 -1.36
N ARG A 114 -14.20 22.27 -1.75
CA ARG A 114 -14.93 23.29 -0.98
C ARG A 114 -16.44 23.00 -0.92
N TYR A 115 -17.03 23.23 0.24
CA TYR A 115 -18.46 23.03 0.49
C TYR A 115 -19.37 23.81 -0.46
N ASP A 116 -19.04 25.06 -0.78
CA ASP A 116 -19.88 25.93 -1.59
C ASP A 116 -20.07 25.43 -3.02
N VAL A 117 -19.12 24.65 -3.55
CA VAL A 117 -19.23 23.99 -4.86
C VAL A 117 -20.23 22.84 -4.78
N GLN A 118 -20.09 21.97 -3.78
CA GLN A 118 -20.98 20.82 -3.57
C GLN A 118 -22.41 21.26 -3.25
N LEU A 119 -22.59 22.31 -2.43
CA LEU A 119 -23.91 22.87 -2.12
C LEU A 119 -24.60 23.46 -3.35
N ARG A 120 -23.84 24.12 -4.24
CA ARG A 120 -24.39 24.62 -5.51
C ARG A 120 -24.84 23.49 -6.41
N ALA A 121 -24.04 22.42 -6.53
CA ALA A 121 -24.41 21.25 -7.31
C ALA A 121 -25.64 20.52 -6.74
N LEU A 122 -25.72 20.33 -5.41
CA LEU A 122 -26.87 19.72 -4.75
C LEU A 122 -28.17 20.51 -4.94
N ARG A 123 -28.09 21.85 -4.94
CA ARG A 123 -29.26 22.72 -5.21
C ARG A 123 -29.83 22.58 -6.61
N GLN A 124 -29.08 22.02 -7.57
CA GLN A 124 -29.61 21.74 -8.91
C GLN A 124 -30.52 20.50 -8.94
N GLY A 125 -30.62 19.75 -7.83
CA GLY A 125 -31.45 18.57 -7.70
C GLY A 125 -30.93 17.38 -8.52
N PRO A 126 -29.67 16.94 -8.30
CA PRO A 126 -29.10 15.84 -9.06
C PRO A 126 -29.81 14.53 -8.76
N GLN A 127 -30.05 13.72 -9.79
CA GLN A 127 -30.68 12.41 -9.66
C GLN A 127 -29.68 11.33 -9.25
N VAL A 128 -28.41 11.50 -9.60
CA VAL A 128 -27.35 10.57 -9.19
C VAL A 128 -26.33 11.30 -8.32
N VAL A 129 -26.10 10.75 -7.14
CA VAL A 129 -25.07 11.21 -6.21
C VAL A 129 -24.04 10.09 -6.07
N VAL A 130 -22.78 10.39 -6.36
CA VAL A 130 -21.65 9.49 -6.15
C VAL A 130 -20.78 10.11 -5.07
N GLY A 131 -20.32 9.38 -4.07
CA GLY A 131 -19.50 10.01 -3.04
C GLY A 131 -18.77 9.10 -2.08
N THR A 132 -17.84 9.71 -1.36
CA THR A 132 -17.09 9.04 -0.28
C THR A 132 -17.90 9.04 1.03
N PRO A 133 -17.92 7.94 1.81
CA PRO A 133 -18.78 7.81 3.00
C PRO A 133 -18.71 9.02 3.95
N GLY A 134 -17.51 9.42 4.39
CA GLY A 134 -17.36 10.52 5.33
C GLY A 134 -17.94 11.87 4.84
N ARG A 135 -17.80 12.21 3.55
CA ARG A 135 -18.36 13.45 2.99
C ARG A 135 -19.88 13.37 2.85
N LEU A 136 -20.40 12.23 2.38
CA LEU A 136 -21.84 11.99 2.28
C LEU A 136 -22.50 12.11 3.66
N LEU A 137 -21.91 11.50 4.68
CA LEU A 137 -22.41 11.55 6.04
C LEU A 137 -22.43 12.98 6.60
N ASP A 138 -21.43 13.82 6.30
CA ASP A 138 -21.45 15.24 6.72
C ASP A 138 -22.58 16.02 6.02
N HIS A 139 -22.82 15.78 4.73
CA HIS A 139 -23.94 16.40 4.01
C HIS A 139 -25.31 15.99 4.55
N LEU A 140 -25.49 14.72 4.92
CA LEU A 140 -26.70 14.20 5.56
C LEU A 140 -26.92 14.82 6.95
N LYS A 141 -25.88 14.84 7.79
CA LYS A 141 -25.95 15.46 9.14
C LYS A 141 -26.31 16.95 9.09
N ARG A 142 -25.92 17.65 8.03
CA ARG A 142 -26.25 19.06 7.81
C ARG A 142 -27.62 19.30 7.17
N GLY A 143 -28.33 18.24 6.75
CA GLY A 143 -29.59 18.34 6.01
C GLY A 143 -29.45 18.94 4.61
N THR A 144 -28.24 18.89 4.03
CA THR A 144 -27.95 19.45 2.70
C THR A 144 -28.09 18.43 1.57
N LEU A 145 -28.08 17.14 1.93
CA LEU A 145 -28.42 16.02 1.06
C LEU A 145 -29.69 15.37 1.63
N ASP A 146 -30.71 15.23 0.79
CA ASP A 146 -31.95 14.52 1.12
C ASP A 146 -32.02 13.22 0.30
N LEU A 147 -32.23 12.11 0.99
CA LEU A 147 -32.31 10.75 0.42
C LEU A 147 -33.74 10.20 0.44
N SER A 148 -34.74 11.02 0.74
CA SER A 148 -36.16 10.63 0.81
C SER A 148 -36.69 9.96 -0.48
N ASN A 149 -36.11 10.29 -1.63
CA ASN A 149 -36.50 9.76 -2.95
C ASN A 149 -35.55 8.67 -3.47
N LEU A 150 -34.65 8.16 -2.64
CA LEU A 150 -33.68 7.18 -3.06
C LEU A 150 -34.35 5.85 -3.44
N ARG A 151 -34.06 5.36 -4.64
CA ARG A 151 -34.52 4.06 -5.16
C ARG A 151 -33.39 3.07 -5.36
N GLY A 152 -32.17 3.55 -5.59
CA GLY A 152 -30.99 2.72 -5.83
C GLY A 152 -29.82 3.09 -4.93
N LEU A 153 -29.23 2.09 -4.28
CA LEU A 153 -28.01 2.21 -3.50
C LEU A 153 -26.94 1.29 -4.08
N VAL A 154 -25.73 1.81 -4.28
CA VAL A 154 -24.57 1.04 -4.71
C VAL A 154 -23.44 1.18 -3.70
N LEU A 155 -22.85 0.06 -3.30
CA LEU A 155 -21.59 0.01 -2.56
C LEU A 155 -20.53 -0.56 -3.48
N ASP A 156 -19.67 0.31 -4.04
CA ASP A 156 -18.55 -0.13 -4.88
C ASP A 156 -17.27 -0.28 -4.07
N GLU A 157 -16.50 -1.33 -4.36
CA GLU A 157 -15.29 -1.72 -3.61
C GLU A 157 -15.52 -1.75 -2.09
N ALA A 158 -16.56 -2.48 -1.66
CA ALA A 158 -16.98 -2.50 -0.26
C ALA A 158 -15.91 -3.02 0.72
N ASP A 159 -15.10 -3.98 0.30
CA ASP A 159 -13.92 -4.44 1.04
C ASP A 159 -12.84 -3.37 1.22
N GLU A 160 -12.66 -2.49 0.25
CA GLU A 160 -11.78 -1.32 0.40
C GLU A 160 -12.32 -0.31 1.40
N MET A 161 -13.64 -0.05 1.40
CA MET A 161 -14.27 0.81 2.41
C MET A 161 -14.03 0.27 3.83
N LEU A 162 -14.05 -1.07 4.01
CA LEU A 162 -13.69 -1.71 5.27
C LEU A 162 -12.21 -1.49 5.62
N ARG A 163 -11.29 -1.71 4.68
CA ARG A 163 -9.85 -1.51 4.89
C ARG A 163 -9.50 -0.07 5.27
N MET A 164 -10.27 0.90 4.79
CA MET A 164 -10.10 2.32 5.10
C MET A 164 -10.78 2.75 6.41
N GLY A 165 -11.50 1.84 7.08
CA GLY A 165 -12.18 2.13 8.33
C GLY A 165 -13.51 2.88 8.18
N PHE A 166 -14.09 2.92 6.98
CA PHE A 166 -15.36 3.63 6.72
C PHE A 166 -16.61 2.81 7.05
N ILE A 167 -16.46 1.64 7.66
CA ILE A 167 -17.57 0.69 7.85
C ILE A 167 -18.70 1.30 8.70
N GLU A 168 -18.36 2.04 9.75
CA GLU A 168 -19.35 2.70 10.62
C GLU A 168 -20.07 3.84 9.90
N ASP A 169 -19.35 4.61 9.08
CA ASP A 169 -19.93 5.67 8.25
C ASP A 169 -20.92 5.09 7.23
N VAL A 170 -20.55 3.98 6.58
CA VAL A 170 -21.40 3.26 5.62
C VAL A 170 -22.67 2.76 6.31
N GLU A 171 -22.56 2.07 7.45
CA GLU A 171 -23.74 1.61 8.20
C GLU A 171 -24.65 2.77 8.63
N THR A 172 -24.07 3.91 9.01
CA THR A 172 -24.82 5.12 9.40
C THR A 172 -25.55 5.76 8.24
N ILE A 173 -24.95 5.77 7.04
CA ILE A 173 -25.62 6.24 5.82
C ILE A 173 -26.77 5.30 5.48
N MET A 174 -26.53 3.99 5.46
CA MET A 174 -27.55 2.99 5.11
C MET A 174 -28.74 3.02 6.07
N ALA A 175 -28.53 3.31 7.35
CA ALA A 175 -29.60 3.46 8.34
C ALA A 175 -30.51 4.68 8.12
N GLN A 176 -30.09 5.66 7.32
CA GLN A 176 -30.88 6.86 7.00
C GLN A 176 -31.65 6.74 5.66
N ILE A 177 -31.41 5.67 4.91
CA ILE A 177 -32.05 5.46 3.61
C ILE A 177 -33.46 4.90 3.84
N PRO A 178 -34.48 5.40 3.13
CA PRO A 178 -35.85 4.92 3.25
C PRO A 178 -36.00 3.43 2.87
N ASP A 179 -36.98 2.77 3.46
CA ASP A 179 -37.36 1.40 3.08
C ASP A 179 -37.86 1.36 1.62
N GLY A 180 -37.59 0.27 0.91
CA GLY A 180 -38.04 0.08 -0.48
C GLY A 180 -37.06 0.54 -1.55
N HIS A 181 -35.78 0.70 -1.22
CA HIS A 181 -34.70 0.87 -2.19
C HIS A 181 -34.12 -0.48 -2.63
N GLN A 182 -33.54 -0.51 -3.82
CA GLN A 182 -32.74 -1.61 -4.34
C GLN A 182 -31.27 -1.40 -3.98
N THR A 183 -30.58 -2.44 -3.52
CA THR A 183 -29.16 -2.39 -3.17
C THR A 183 -28.31 -3.28 -4.07
N ALA A 184 -27.24 -2.71 -4.61
CA ALA A 184 -26.20 -3.44 -5.34
C ALA A 184 -24.85 -3.30 -4.61
N LEU A 185 -24.28 -4.42 -4.15
CA LEU A 185 -23.00 -4.45 -3.47
C LEU A 185 -21.95 -5.12 -4.36
N PHE A 186 -20.85 -4.42 -4.61
CA PHE A 186 -19.73 -4.92 -5.39
C PHE A 186 -18.46 -4.97 -4.55
N SER A 187 -17.82 -6.14 -4.52
CA SER A 187 -16.63 -6.37 -3.71
C SER A 187 -15.74 -7.44 -4.34
N ALA A 188 -14.42 -7.30 -4.24
CA ALA A 188 -13.53 -8.36 -4.70
C ALA A 188 -13.50 -9.54 -3.71
N THR A 189 -13.64 -9.22 -2.41
CA THR A 189 -13.59 -10.16 -1.31
C THR A 189 -14.84 -10.07 -0.43
N MET A 190 -15.09 -11.10 0.39
CA MET A 190 -16.23 -11.14 1.33
C MET A 190 -15.79 -11.41 2.79
N PRO A 191 -15.10 -10.46 3.45
CA PRO A 191 -14.84 -10.50 4.88
C PRO A 191 -16.13 -10.54 5.71
N GLU A 192 -16.05 -10.97 6.97
CA GLU A 192 -17.23 -11.09 7.86
C GLU A 192 -18.01 -9.77 8.00
N ALA A 193 -17.33 -8.62 8.04
CA ALA A 193 -17.98 -7.33 8.12
C ALA A 193 -18.85 -7.02 6.88
N ILE A 194 -18.38 -7.35 5.68
CA ILE A 194 -19.16 -7.17 4.43
C ILE A 194 -20.33 -8.16 4.38
N ARG A 195 -20.12 -9.40 4.85
CA ARG A 195 -21.20 -10.40 4.98
C ARG A 195 -22.30 -9.93 5.94
N ARG A 196 -21.92 -9.26 7.03
CA ARG A 196 -22.87 -8.68 7.98
C ARG A 196 -23.68 -7.54 7.36
N ILE A 197 -23.05 -6.65 6.59
CA ILE A 197 -23.76 -5.61 5.84
C ILE A 197 -24.78 -6.23 4.88
N THR A 198 -24.34 -7.21 4.08
CA THR A 198 -25.19 -7.93 3.12
C THR A 198 -26.44 -8.50 3.81
N LYS A 199 -26.26 -9.21 4.93
CA LYS A 199 -27.37 -9.83 5.68
C LYS A 199 -28.31 -8.83 6.34
N ARG A 200 -27.81 -7.66 6.73
CA ARG A 200 -28.58 -6.67 7.49
C ARG A 200 -29.36 -5.71 6.60
N PHE A 201 -28.79 -5.35 5.45
CA PHE A 201 -29.29 -4.24 4.63
C PHE A 201 -29.74 -4.66 3.22
N MET A 202 -29.54 -5.91 2.80
CA MET A 202 -30.00 -6.40 1.50
C MET A 202 -31.13 -7.42 1.65
N LYS A 203 -32.03 -7.48 0.68
CA LYS A 203 -33.20 -8.36 0.65
C LYS A 203 -33.03 -9.45 -0.41
N ASP A 204 -32.77 -10.68 0.05
CA ASP A 204 -32.57 -11.86 -0.80
C ASP A 204 -31.68 -11.59 -2.03
N PRO A 205 -30.43 -11.12 -1.81
CA PRO A 205 -29.59 -10.63 -2.88
C PRO A 205 -29.15 -11.77 -3.80
N GLN A 206 -29.24 -11.55 -5.10
CA GLN A 206 -28.69 -12.46 -6.08
C GLN A 206 -27.16 -12.41 -6.04
N GLU A 207 -26.53 -13.51 -5.65
CA GLU A 207 -25.07 -13.62 -5.66
C GLU A 207 -24.56 -13.94 -7.07
N VAL A 208 -23.78 -13.03 -7.63
CA VAL A 208 -23.08 -13.20 -8.90
C VAL A 208 -21.59 -13.31 -8.62
N ARG A 209 -20.99 -14.46 -8.96
CA ARG A 209 -19.58 -14.75 -8.71
C ARG A 209 -18.86 -15.00 -10.02
N ILE A 210 -18.18 -13.97 -10.51
CA ILE A 210 -17.29 -14.13 -11.66
C ILE A 210 -15.96 -14.65 -11.13
N GLN A 211 -15.71 -15.94 -11.35
CA GLN A 211 -14.38 -16.49 -11.08
C GLN A 211 -13.37 -15.72 -11.91
N SER A 212 -12.30 -15.24 -11.25
CA SER A 212 -11.14 -14.77 -11.96
C SER A 212 -10.55 -15.94 -12.74
N SER A 213 -10.88 -16.02 -14.02
CA SER A 213 -10.10 -16.82 -14.93
C SER A 213 -8.69 -16.22 -14.89
N LEU A 214 -7.74 -16.95 -14.28
CA LEU A 214 -6.31 -16.60 -14.28
C LEU A 214 -5.78 -16.38 -15.71
N THR A 215 -6.56 -16.76 -16.72
CA THR A 215 -6.38 -16.62 -18.16
C THR A 215 -6.73 -15.24 -18.73
N THR A 216 -7.46 -14.37 -18.01
CA THR A 216 -7.67 -12.97 -18.43
C THR A 216 -6.70 -12.06 -17.71
N ARG A 217 -5.43 -12.47 -17.61
CA ARG A 217 -4.42 -11.54 -17.13
C ARG A 217 -4.24 -10.47 -18.19
N PRO A 218 -4.31 -9.18 -17.84
CA PRO A 218 -3.57 -8.20 -18.62
C PRO A 218 -2.14 -8.73 -18.77
N ASP A 219 -1.54 -8.60 -19.95
CA ASP A 219 -0.21 -9.12 -20.30
C ASP A 219 0.87 -8.41 -19.47
N ILE A 220 0.91 -8.70 -18.16
CA ILE A 220 1.78 -8.07 -17.19
C ILE A 220 2.95 -9.01 -16.92
N SER A 221 4.10 -8.65 -17.45
CA SER A 221 5.36 -9.30 -17.10
C SER A 221 5.76 -8.89 -15.68
N GLN A 222 5.84 -9.87 -14.78
CA GLN A 222 6.15 -9.65 -13.36
C GLN A 222 7.56 -10.13 -13.07
N SER A 223 8.30 -9.35 -12.29
CA SER A 223 9.65 -9.70 -11.84
C SER A 223 9.92 -9.12 -10.46
N TYR A 224 10.86 -9.71 -9.73
CA TYR A 224 11.33 -9.14 -8.47
C TYR A 224 12.84 -9.01 -8.44
N TRP A 225 13.32 -7.97 -7.77
CA TRP A 225 14.74 -7.78 -7.49
C TRP A 225 14.97 -7.92 -5.99
N THR A 226 15.94 -8.76 -5.60
CA THR A 226 16.36 -8.80 -4.19
C THR A 226 17.16 -7.54 -3.89
N ALA A 227 16.62 -6.69 -3.02
CA ALA A 227 17.22 -5.42 -2.68
C ALA A 227 18.46 -5.59 -1.80
N TYR A 228 19.61 -5.21 -2.35
CA TYR A 228 20.88 -5.09 -1.67
C TYR A 228 21.35 -3.62 -1.77
N GLY A 229 21.54 -2.93 -0.65
CA GLY A 229 21.99 -1.53 -0.63
C GLY A 229 20.86 -0.51 -0.81
N ARG A 230 21.15 0.62 -1.47
CA ARG A 230 20.21 1.74 -1.65
C ARG A 230 19.24 1.43 -2.78
N LYS A 231 17.96 1.25 -2.43
CA LYS A 231 16.87 1.00 -3.40
C LYS A 231 16.72 2.11 -4.44
N THR A 232 16.97 3.38 -4.08
CA THR A 232 16.82 4.52 -4.98
C THR A 232 17.79 4.48 -6.15
N ASP A 233 19.06 4.11 -5.90
CA ASP A 233 20.06 3.99 -6.95
C ASP A 233 19.71 2.82 -7.90
N ALA A 234 19.21 1.72 -7.34
CA ALA A 234 18.71 0.60 -8.12
C ALA A 234 17.51 0.99 -9.00
N LEU A 235 16.56 1.75 -8.45
CA LEU A 235 15.40 2.26 -9.18
C LEU A 235 15.82 3.10 -10.39
N VAL A 236 16.75 4.05 -10.22
CA VAL A 236 17.26 4.87 -11.32
C VAL A 236 17.84 4.00 -12.44
N ARG A 237 18.60 2.95 -12.08
CA ARG A 237 19.18 2.03 -13.06
C ARG A 237 18.14 1.20 -13.80
N PHE A 238 17.10 0.72 -13.11
CA PHE A 238 15.99 0.03 -13.77
C PHE A 238 15.25 0.95 -14.73
N LEU A 239 14.98 2.20 -14.34
CA LEU A 239 14.33 3.18 -15.20
C LEU A 239 15.19 3.58 -16.41
N GLU A 240 16.52 3.62 -16.28
CA GLU A 240 17.41 3.90 -17.43
C GLU A 240 17.48 2.72 -18.40
N ALA A 241 17.41 1.49 -17.87
CA ALA A 241 17.51 0.25 -18.63
C ALA A 241 16.17 -0.24 -19.21
N GLU A 242 15.06 0.38 -18.85
CA GLU A 242 13.74 0.02 -19.35
C GLU A 242 13.15 1.18 -20.17
N ASP A 243 12.46 0.84 -21.25
CA ASP A 243 11.68 1.79 -22.01
C ASP A 243 10.23 1.71 -21.51
N PHE A 244 9.70 2.83 -21.02
CA PHE A 244 8.35 2.94 -20.48
C PHE A 244 7.73 4.26 -20.94
N ASP A 245 6.40 4.29 -20.99
CA ASP A 245 5.63 5.47 -21.42
C ASP A 245 5.22 6.31 -20.20
N ALA A 246 4.58 5.68 -19.22
CA ALA A 246 4.44 6.22 -17.87
C ALA A 246 4.70 5.14 -16.81
N ALA A 247 5.26 5.55 -15.68
CA ALA A 247 5.54 4.66 -14.56
C ALA A 247 4.83 5.11 -13.28
N ILE A 248 4.37 4.14 -12.49
CA ILE A 248 3.89 4.37 -11.13
C ILE A 248 4.74 3.60 -10.13
N ILE A 249 5.21 4.30 -9.10
CA ILE A 249 6.12 3.77 -8.09
C ILE A 249 5.41 3.77 -6.75
N PHE A 250 5.17 2.59 -6.19
CA PHE A 250 4.49 2.42 -4.92
C PHE A 250 5.48 2.38 -3.76
N VAL A 251 5.28 3.30 -2.82
CA VAL A 251 6.03 3.40 -1.55
C VAL A 251 5.09 3.30 -0.37
N ARG A 252 5.63 2.93 0.80
CA ARG A 252 4.82 2.69 2.01
C ARG A 252 4.39 3.97 2.72
N THR A 253 5.24 5.00 2.75
CA THR A 253 5.02 6.20 3.57
C THR A 253 4.92 7.46 2.72
N LYS A 254 4.26 8.49 3.27
CA LYS A 254 4.12 9.79 2.61
C LYS A 254 5.49 10.48 2.43
N ASN A 255 6.36 10.42 3.45
CA ASN A 255 7.70 11.01 3.35
C ASN A 255 8.53 10.33 2.26
N ALA A 256 8.45 9.00 2.14
CA ALA A 256 9.12 8.27 1.06
C ALA A 256 8.64 8.71 -0.33
N THR A 257 7.38 9.15 -0.49
CA THR A 257 6.94 9.67 -1.81
C THR A 257 7.73 10.90 -2.24
N LEU A 258 8.04 11.79 -1.29
CA LEU A 258 8.79 13.01 -1.56
C LEU A 258 10.28 12.72 -1.75
N GLU A 259 10.87 11.88 -0.88
CA GLU A 259 12.28 11.51 -0.98
C GLU A 259 12.64 10.81 -2.29
N VAL A 260 11.78 9.87 -2.74
CA VAL A 260 11.99 9.18 -4.02
C VAL A 260 11.74 10.11 -5.21
N ALA A 261 10.71 10.97 -5.16
CA ALA A 261 10.46 11.95 -6.22
C ALA A 261 11.65 12.90 -6.39
N GLU A 262 12.17 13.48 -5.30
CA GLU A 262 13.29 14.40 -5.34
C GLU A 262 14.56 13.73 -5.89
N ALA A 263 14.81 12.47 -5.52
CA ALA A 263 15.95 11.71 -6.04
C ALA A 263 15.84 11.41 -7.55
N LEU A 264 14.62 11.17 -8.05
CA LEU A 264 14.36 10.96 -9.46
C LEU A 264 14.45 12.27 -10.26
N GLU A 265 13.94 13.38 -9.71
CA GLU A 265 14.09 14.73 -10.29
C GLU A 265 15.56 15.12 -10.42
N ARG A 266 16.37 14.89 -9.37
CA ARG A 266 17.84 15.06 -9.44
C ARG A 266 18.49 14.15 -10.48
N SER A 267 17.88 13.00 -10.74
CA SER A 267 18.28 12.08 -11.81
C SER A 267 17.57 12.42 -13.13
N GLY A 268 17.11 13.66 -13.34
CA GLY A 268 16.55 14.20 -14.57
C GLY A 268 15.26 13.55 -15.06
N TYR A 269 14.54 12.83 -14.20
CA TYR A 269 13.21 12.32 -14.53
C TYR A 269 12.14 13.33 -14.15
N ASN A 270 11.14 13.44 -15.01
CA ASN A 270 9.94 14.22 -14.72
C ASN A 270 9.02 13.39 -13.83
N SER A 271 9.20 13.54 -12.51
CA SER A 271 8.52 12.75 -11.50
C SER A 271 7.78 13.62 -10.49
N ALA A 272 6.72 13.10 -9.88
CA ALA A 272 5.97 13.82 -8.85
C ALA A 272 5.44 12.86 -7.78
N ALA A 273 5.40 13.34 -6.54
CA ALA A 273 4.79 12.62 -5.44
C ALA A 273 3.26 12.73 -5.49
N LEU A 274 2.58 11.66 -5.10
CA LEU A 274 1.14 11.56 -4.94
C LEU A 274 0.82 10.93 -3.58
N ASN A 275 0.50 11.76 -2.59
CA ASN A 275 0.24 11.31 -1.22
C ASN A 275 -0.99 12.00 -0.62
N GLY A 276 -1.41 11.51 0.56
CA GLY A 276 -2.63 11.97 1.22
C GLY A 276 -2.56 13.37 1.85
N ASP A 277 -1.39 14.00 1.91
CA ASP A 277 -1.24 15.37 2.46
C ASP A 277 -1.37 16.44 1.38
N MET A 278 -1.38 16.04 0.10
CA MET A 278 -1.60 16.97 -1.01
C MET A 278 -3.01 17.53 -0.97
N ASN A 279 -3.11 18.83 -1.24
CA ASN A 279 -4.41 19.43 -1.49
C ASN A 279 -5.03 18.83 -2.76
N GLN A 280 -6.37 18.88 -2.84
CA GLN A 280 -7.11 18.21 -3.90
C GLN A 280 -6.80 18.78 -5.28
N ALA A 281 -6.66 20.11 -5.40
CA ALA A 281 -6.38 20.77 -6.68
C ALA A 281 -5.02 20.35 -7.25
N LEU A 282 -3.98 20.29 -6.42
CA LEU A 282 -2.64 19.84 -6.81
C LEU A 282 -2.65 18.36 -7.19
N ARG A 283 -3.44 17.55 -6.49
CA ARG A 283 -3.61 16.12 -6.78
C ARG A 283 -4.25 15.90 -8.15
N GLU A 284 -5.35 16.59 -8.44
CA GLU A 284 -6.02 16.57 -9.75
C GLU A 284 -5.07 17.05 -10.86
N GLN A 285 -4.37 18.16 -10.65
CA GLN A 285 -3.38 18.67 -11.60
C GLN A 285 -2.23 17.69 -11.85
N THR A 286 -1.75 16.98 -10.82
CA THR A 286 -0.67 15.99 -10.96
C THR A 286 -1.13 14.79 -11.78
N LEU A 287 -2.37 14.33 -11.56
CA LEU A 287 -2.97 13.25 -12.34
C LEU A 287 -3.21 13.68 -13.80
N GLU A 288 -3.67 14.90 -14.04
CA GLU A 288 -3.85 15.45 -15.39
C GLU A 288 -2.53 15.58 -16.13
N ARG A 289 -1.47 16.07 -15.46
CA ARG A 289 -0.11 16.09 -16.02
C ARG A 289 0.38 14.69 -16.39
N LEU A 290 0.06 13.68 -15.57
CA LEU A 290 0.37 12.29 -15.87
C LEU A 290 -0.43 11.79 -17.07
N LYS A 291 -1.72 12.13 -17.21
CA LYS A 291 -2.55 11.74 -18.37
C LYS A 291 -2.07 12.37 -19.67
N ASP A 292 -1.70 13.65 -19.66
CA ASP A 292 -1.36 14.44 -20.85
C ASP A 292 0.10 14.30 -21.33
N GLY A 293 0.96 13.58 -20.61
CA GLY A 293 2.36 13.37 -21.02
C GLY A 293 3.34 14.39 -20.47
N ARG A 294 2.87 15.31 -19.61
CA ARG A 294 3.74 16.30 -18.94
C ARG A 294 4.37 15.79 -17.66
N LEU A 295 4.15 14.52 -17.31
CA LEU A 295 4.75 13.83 -16.18
C LEU A 295 4.92 12.36 -16.60
N ASP A 296 6.08 11.80 -16.35
CA ASP A 296 6.42 10.43 -16.77
C ASP A 296 6.33 9.45 -15.61
N ILE A 297 6.64 9.90 -14.38
CA ILE A 297 6.72 9.05 -13.21
C ILE A 297 5.88 9.61 -12.06
N LEU A 298 5.05 8.76 -11.47
CA LEU A 298 4.24 9.08 -10.30
C LEU A 298 4.67 8.23 -9.10
N ILE A 299 5.04 8.85 -7.98
CA ILE A 299 5.40 8.13 -6.76
C ILE A 299 4.23 8.21 -5.79
N ALA A 300 3.58 7.09 -5.49
CA ALA A 300 2.34 7.08 -4.73
C ALA A 300 2.33 6.09 -3.56
N THR A 301 1.49 6.38 -2.56
CA THR A 301 1.06 5.37 -1.58
C THR A 301 -0.17 4.62 -2.08
N ASP A 302 -0.48 3.46 -1.50
CA ASP A 302 -1.68 2.66 -1.85
C ASP A 302 -2.96 3.50 -1.83
N VAL A 303 -3.16 4.27 -0.77
CA VAL A 303 -4.34 5.12 -0.59
C VAL A 303 -4.41 6.18 -1.70
N ALA A 304 -3.26 6.73 -2.07
CA ALA A 304 -3.18 7.83 -3.01
C ALA A 304 -3.24 7.39 -4.48
N ALA A 305 -3.05 6.11 -4.80
CA ALA A 305 -3.13 5.59 -6.17
C ALA A 305 -4.33 4.65 -6.41
N ARG A 306 -5.19 4.46 -5.41
CA ARG A 306 -6.49 3.81 -5.60
C ARG A 306 -7.39 4.64 -6.51
N GLY A 307 -8.19 3.95 -7.32
CA GLY A 307 -9.01 4.61 -8.34
C GLY A 307 -8.18 5.42 -9.35
N LEU A 308 -6.89 5.16 -9.52
CA LEU A 308 -6.11 5.79 -10.59
C LEU A 308 -6.39 5.08 -11.91
N ASP A 309 -6.90 5.80 -12.89
CA ASP A 309 -7.15 5.30 -14.25
C ASP A 309 -6.36 6.15 -15.26
N VAL A 310 -5.21 5.61 -15.64
CA VAL A 310 -4.30 6.20 -16.62
C VAL A 310 -3.81 5.07 -17.51
N GLU A 311 -4.31 5.00 -18.73
CA GLU A 311 -4.00 3.94 -19.69
C GLU A 311 -2.51 3.91 -20.09
N ARG A 312 -1.84 5.06 -20.00
CA ARG A 312 -0.44 5.23 -20.38
C ARG A 312 0.56 4.54 -19.44
N ILE A 313 0.13 4.10 -18.26
CA ILE A 313 1.02 3.43 -17.32
C ILE A 313 1.42 2.07 -17.88
N SER A 314 2.66 1.97 -18.35
CA SER A 314 3.26 0.73 -18.85
C SER A 314 4.10 0.03 -17.79
N LEU A 315 4.64 0.77 -16.81
CA LEU A 315 5.51 0.24 -15.76
C LEU A 315 4.94 0.50 -14.34
N VAL A 316 4.89 -0.55 -13.53
CA VAL A 316 4.59 -0.47 -12.10
C VAL A 316 5.83 -0.91 -11.32
N VAL A 317 6.36 -0.06 -10.45
CA VAL A 317 7.44 -0.43 -9.54
C VAL A 317 6.92 -0.45 -8.11
N ASN A 318 6.98 -1.61 -7.48
CA ASN A 318 6.74 -1.75 -6.05
C ASN A 318 8.07 -1.52 -5.32
N PHE A 319 8.39 -0.26 -5.03
CA PHE A 319 9.60 0.10 -4.29
C PHE A 319 9.59 -0.47 -2.87
N ASP A 320 8.41 -0.50 -2.26
CA ASP A 320 8.15 -1.24 -1.04
C ASP A 320 7.15 -2.36 -1.30
N ILE A 321 7.48 -3.58 -0.87
CA ILE A 321 6.57 -4.73 -0.97
C ILE A 321 5.27 -4.46 -0.20
N PRO A 322 4.09 -4.75 -0.79
CA PRO A 322 2.82 -4.69 -0.08
C PRO A 322 2.75 -5.75 1.04
N MET A 323 1.93 -5.49 2.05
CA MET A 323 1.77 -6.39 3.20
C MET A 323 0.95 -7.64 2.88
N ASP A 324 0.13 -7.58 1.83
CA ASP A 324 -0.80 -8.63 1.42
C ASP A 324 -0.86 -8.77 -0.11
N ALA A 325 -1.39 -9.90 -0.57
CA ALA A 325 -1.45 -10.26 -1.99
C ALA A 325 -2.49 -9.46 -2.78
N GLU A 326 -3.55 -9.00 -2.12
CA GLU A 326 -4.62 -8.24 -2.78
C GLU A 326 -4.15 -6.84 -3.15
N SER A 327 -3.48 -6.17 -2.20
CA SER A 327 -2.76 -4.92 -2.45
C SER A 327 -1.78 -5.07 -3.62
N TYR A 328 -1.02 -6.16 -3.69
CA TYR A 328 -0.12 -6.40 -4.83
C TYR A 328 -0.87 -6.47 -6.18
N VAL A 329 -1.97 -7.22 -6.25
CA VAL A 329 -2.81 -7.31 -7.45
C VAL A 329 -3.37 -5.94 -7.84
N HIS A 330 -3.83 -5.14 -6.87
CA HIS A 330 -4.35 -3.79 -7.12
C HIS A 330 -3.30 -2.80 -7.63
N ARG A 331 -2.04 -2.94 -7.19
CA ARG A 331 -0.91 -2.14 -7.65
C ARG A 331 -0.51 -2.49 -9.07
N ILE A 332 -0.32 -3.79 -9.37
CA ILE A 332 0.07 -4.20 -10.73
C ILE A 332 -1.07 -3.99 -11.74
N GLY A 333 -2.33 -4.04 -11.29
CA GLY A 333 -3.50 -3.67 -12.11
C GLY A 333 -3.59 -2.19 -12.50
N ARG A 334 -2.58 -1.37 -12.17
CA ARG A 334 -2.41 -0.02 -12.74
C ARG A 334 -1.75 -0.03 -14.12
N THR A 335 -1.08 -1.11 -14.51
CA THR A 335 -0.56 -1.31 -15.87
C THR A 335 -1.37 -2.38 -16.61
N GLY A 336 -1.09 -2.55 -17.90
CA GLY A 336 -1.70 -3.58 -18.75
C GLY A 336 -3.18 -3.34 -19.05
N ARG A 337 -3.64 -2.08 -19.00
CA ARG A 337 -5.02 -1.70 -19.29
C ARG A 337 -5.28 -1.64 -20.81
N ALA A 338 -6.55 -1.77 -21.21
CA ALA A 338 -6.99 -1.71 -22.61
C ALA A 338 -6.24 -2.67 -23.58
N GLY A 339 -5.78 -3.83 -23.08
CA GLY A 339 -5.07 -4.83 -23.89
C GLY A 339 -3.60 -4.52 -24.18
N ARG A 340 -3.03 -3.46 -23.59
CA ARG A 340 -1.59 -3.16 -23.68
C ARG A 340 -0.78 -4.14 -22.82
N ALA A 341 0.45 -4.42 -23.22
CA ALA A 341 1.41 -5.11 -22.36
C ALA A 341 1.83 -4.19 -21.20
N GLY A 342 1.99 -4.77 -20.01
CA GLY A 342 2.43 -4.10 -18.81
C GLY A 342 3.66 -4.78 -18.21
N ARG A 343 4.41 -4.05 -17.39
CA ARG A 343 5.50 -4.61 -16.61
C ARG A 343 5.37 -4.21 -15.15
N ALA A 344 5.64 -5.16 -14.26
CA ALA A 344 5.66 -4.96 -12.83
C ALA A 344 6.99 -5.44 -12.24
N LEU A 345 7.68 -4.55 -11.53
CA LEU A 345 8.92 -4.84 -10.83
C LEU A 345 8.71 -4.71 -9.32
N LEU A 346 9.14 -5.70 -8.56
CA LEU A 346 8.99 -5.73 -7.10
C LEU A 346 10.35 -5.71 -6.40
N PHE A 347 10.58 -4.74 -5.53
CA PHE A 347 11.78 -4.70 -4.70
C PHE A 347 11.54 -5.48 -3.41
N VAL A 348 12.43 -6.44 -3.12
CA VAL A 348 12.28 -7.36 -1.98
C VAL A 348 13.53 -7.35 -1.13
N GLU A 349 13.45 -6.88 0.11
CA GLU A 349 14.56 -7.03 1.03
C GLU A 349 14.64 -8.45 1.60
N ASN A 350 15.82 -8.86 2.09
CA ASN A 350 16.01 -10.21 2.68
C ASN A 350 14.99 -10.55 3.79
N ARG A 351 14.63 -9.56 4.62
CA ARG A 351 13.63 -9.73 5.71
C ARG A 351 12.19 -9.88 5.19
N GLU A 352 11.93 -9.44 3.96
CA GLU A 352 10.62 -9.39 3.34
C GLU A 352 10.33 -10.62 2.46
N ARG A 353 11.27 -11.56 2.33
CA ARG A 353 11.09 -12.83 1.58
C ARG A 353 9.87 -13.66 2.00
N ARG A 354 9.41 -13.51 3.25
CA ARG A 354 8.17 -14.16 3.71
C ARG A 354 6.92 -13.56 3.07
N LEU A 355 6.91 -12.24 2.85
CA LEU A 355 5.82 -11.54 2.18
C LEU A 355 5.74 -11.94 0.72
N LEU A 356 6.88 -11.99 0.01
CA LEU A 356 6.95 -12.48 -1.38
C LEU A 356 6.33 -13.87 -1.50
N ARG A 357 6.76 -14.83 -0.66
CA ARG A 357 6.21 -16.19 -0.67
C ARG A 357 4.71 -16.27 -0.35
N ASN A 358 4.16 -15.32 0.39
CA ASN A 358 2.72 -15.25 0.66
C ASN A 358 1.96 -14.75 -0.59
N ILE A 359 2.51 -13.74 -1.28
CA ILE A 359 1.96 -13.23 -2.54
C ILE A 359 1.95 -14.34 -3.59
N GLU A 360 3.08 -15.01 -3.80
CA GLU A 360 3.22 -16.11 -4.77
C GLU A 360 2.25 -17.26 -4.51
N ARG A 361 2.13 -17.69 -3.24
CA ARG A 361 1.18 -18.75 -2.84
C ARG A 361 -0.27 -18.37 -3.09
N THR A 362 -0.63 -17.12 -2.84
CA THR A 362 -2.01 -16.64 -3.02
C THR A 362 -2.36 -16.52 -4.49
N MET A 363 -1.42 -16.01 -5.29
CA MET A 363 -1.58 -15.88 -6.73
C MET A 363 -1.37 -17.19 -7.50
N LYS A 364 -0.81 -18.21 -6.83
CA LYS A 364 -0.38 -19.49 -7.43
C LYS A 364 0.59 -19.27 -8.60
N LEU A 365 1.50 -18.31 -8.44
CA LEU A 365 2.48 -17.91 -9.44
C LEU A 365 3.83 -17.67 -8.80
N THR A 366 4.87 -18.12 -9.48
CA THR A 366 6.24 -17.76 -9.15
C THR A 366 6.59 -16.48 -9.88
N ILE A 367 7.10 -15.50 -9.14
CA ILE A 367 7.61 -14.26 -9.71
C ILE A 367 9.11 -14.48 -9.96
N PRO A 368 9.63 -14.35 -11.20
CA PRO A 368 11.06 -14.56 -11.48
C PRO A 368 11.93 -13.48 -10.83
N GLU A 369 13.11 -13.89 -10.33
CA GLU A 369 14.15 -12.97 -9.86
C GLU A 369 14.86 -12.34 -11.06
N VAL A 370 15.04 -11.03 -11.04
CA VAL A 370 15.85 -10.29 -12.01
C VAL A 370 17.06 -9.66 -11.33
N GLU A 371 18.15 -9.57 -12.08
CA GLU A 371 19.35 -8.89 -11.62
C GLU A 371 19.27 -7.39 -11.92
N LEU A 372 20.01 -6.61 -11.13
CA LEU A 372 20.17 -5.19 -11.39
C LEU A 372 20.95 -5.01 -12.71
N PRO A 373 20.50 -4.15 -13.64
CA PRO A 373 21.24 -3.84 -14.86
C PRO A 373 22.69 -3.48 -14.53
N ASN A 374 23.62 -4.14 -15.23
CA ASN A 374 25.05 -3.90 -15.03
C ASN A 374 25.47 -2.56 -15.66
N ALA A 375 26.64 -2.07 -15.25
CA ALA A 375 27.21 -0.82 -15.76
C ALA A 375 27.41 -0.84 -17.28
N GLU A 376 27.75 -1.99 -17.87
CA GLU A 376 27.96 -2.17 -19.30
C GLU A 376 26.67 -1.95 -20.10
N LEU A 377 25.57 -2.63 -19.73
CA LEU A 377 24.27 -2.51 -20.40
C LEU A 377 23.70 -1.09 -20.29
N LEU A 378 23.93 -0.43 -19.15
CA LEU A 378 23.59 0.98 -18.98
C LEU A 378 24.41 1.88 -19.92
N GLY A 379 25.71 1.62 -20.06
CA GLY A 379 26.60 2.32 -20.99
C GLY A 379 26.15 2.16 -22.44
N GLU A 380 25.87 0.93 -22.87
CA GLU A 380 25.34 0.62 -24.21
C GLU A 380 24.03 1.35 -24.50
N ARG A 381 23.08 1.36 -23.56
CA ARG A 381 21.81 2.08 -23.73
C ARG A 381 21.99 3.59 -23.76
N ARG A 382 22.88 4.14 -22.93
CA ARG A 382 23.22 5.57 -22.96
C ARG A 382 23.84 5.97 -24.30
N LEU A 383 24.76 5.14 -24.83
CA LEU A 383 25.35 5.33 -26.14
C LEU A 383 24.31 5.26 -27.26
N ALA A 384 23.39 4.28 -27.22
CA ALA A 384 22.32 4.17 -28.20
C ALA A 384 21.39 5.40 -28.20
N LYS A 385 20.95 5.86 -27.02
CA LYS A 385 20.11 7.08 -26.88
C LYS A 385 20.87 8.32 -27.36
N PHE A 386 22.15 8.43 -27.04
CA PHE A 386 22.99 9.54 -27.49
C PHE A 386 23.18 9.52 -29.02
N ALA A 387 23.47 8.36 -29.60
CA ALA A 387 23.61 8.18 -31.04
C ALA A 387 22.32 8.56 -31.78
N ALA A 388 21.15 8.17 -31.28
CA ALA A 388 19.86 8.57 -31.84
C ALA A 388 19.66 10.10 -31.80
N LYS A 389 20.03 10.75 -30.69
CA LYS A 389 19.98 12.21 -30.56
C LYS A 389 20.93 12.90 -31.54
N VAL A 390 22.13 12.37 -31.73
CA VAL A 390 23.10 12.87 -32.72
C VAL A 390 22.55 12.71 -34.14
N GLN A 391 21.94 11.57 -34.45
CA GLN A 391 21.31 11.33 -35.75
C GLN A 391 20.17 12.31 -36.04
N GLN A 392 19.32 12.61 -35.06
CA GLN A 392 18.27 13.61 -35.19
C GLN A 392 18.84 15.02 -35.44
N GLN A 393 19.95 15.38 -34.79
CA GLN A 393 20.62 16.66 -35.02
C GLN A 393 21.35 16.70 -36.37
N LEU A 394 21.78 15.56 -36.90
CA LEU A 394 22.35 15.46 -38.24
C LEU A 394 21.32 15.74 -39.36
N GLU A 395 20.03 15.65 -39.08
CA GLU A 395 18.96 16.00 -40.02
C GLU A 395 18.63 17.51 -40.00
N SER A 396 19.23 18.28 -39.09
CA SER A 396 19.03 19.74 -39.03
C SER A 396 19.79 20.48 -40.14
N SER A 397 19.16 21.52 -40.69
CA SER A 397 19.66 22.28 -41.85
C SER A 397 20.84 23.21 -41.53
N ASP A 398 21.23 23.35 -40.26
CA ASP A 398 22.26 24.28 -39.80
C ASP A 398 23.67 23.67 -39.76
N LEU A 399 23.81 22.38 -40.11
CA LEU A 399 25.08 21.64 -40.08
C LEU A 399 26.23 22.32 -40.82
N ASP A 400 25.94 22.95 -41.96
CA ASP A 400 26.97 23.61 -42.77
C ASP A 400 27.52 24.88 -42.09
N MET A 401 26.70 25.57 -41.28
CA MET A 401 27.16 26.68 -40.45
C MET A 401 28.10 26.20 -39.33
N TYR A 402 27.76 25.06 -38.69
CA TYR A 402 28.62 24.46 -37.67
C TYR A 402 29.93 23.89 -38.25
N ARG A 403 29.90 23.32 -39.46
CA ARG A 403 31.12 22.91 -40.19
C ARG A 403 32.06 24.10 -40.45
N ALA A 404 31.52 25.25 -40.84
CA ALA A 404 32.32 26.46 -41.03
C ALA A 404 32.94 27.01 -39.73
N LEU A 405 32.32 26.74 -38.57
CA LEU A 405 32.90 27.06 -37.26
C LEU A 405 34.02 26.08 -36.89
N LEU A 406 33.88 24.78 -37.21
CA LEU A 406 34.93 23.78 -36.96
C LEU A 406 36.24 24.13 -37.70
N SER A 407 36.16 24.63 -38.94
CA SER A 407 37.35 25.09 -39.68
C SER A 407 38.06 26.29 -39.05
N LYS A 408 37.35 27.09 -38.25
CA LYS A 408 37.93 28.25 -37.52
C LYS A 408 38.51 27.87 -36.16
N MET A 409 38.14 26.70 -35.63
CA MET A 409 38.53 26.23 -34.31
C MET A 409 39.73 25.28 -34.32
N GLN A 410 40.30 24.93 -35.48
CA GLN A 410 41.55 24.14 -35.57
C GLN A 410 42.74 24.96 -35.01
N PRO A 411 43.28 24.64 -33.82
CA PRO A 411 44.42 25.35 -33.25
C PRO A 411 45.65 24.43 -33.31
N GLY A 412 46.50 24.60 -34.32
CA GLY A 412 47.84 24.00 -34.36
C GLY A 412 47.92 22.57 -34.93
N GLU A 413 49.08 22.25 -35.49
CA GLU A 413 49.37 21.09 -36.38
C GLU A 413 49.24 19.68 -35.77
N ASP A 414 48.82 19.52 -34.51
CA ASP A 414 48.81 18.21 -33.82
C ASP A 414 47.43 17.75 -33.27
N LEU A 415 46.34 18.49 -33.54
CA LEU A 415 45.00 18.11 -33.08
C LEU A 415 44.21 17.39 -34.19
N ASP A 416 44.16 16.06 -34.11
CA ASP A 416 43.27 15.27 -34.97
C ASP A 416 41.80 15.58 -34.66
N ILE A 417 40.96 15.57 -35.70
CA ILE A 417 39.51 15.77 -35.64
C ILE A 417 38.88 14.79 -34.65
N GLU A 418 39.43 13.58 -34.55
CA GLU A 418 39.00 12.55 -33.60
C GLU A 418 39.17 13.00 -32.14
N THR A 419 40.28 13.67 -31.81
CA THR A 419 40.54 14.17 -30.44
C THR A 419 39.60 15.33 -30.09
N LEU A 420 39.34 16.23 -31.05
CA LEU A 420 38.37 17.31 -30.87
C LEU A 420 36.95 16.77 -30.70
N ALA A 421 36.56 15.78 -31.51
CA ALA A 421 35.26 15.11 -31.41
C ALA A 421 35.10 14.38 -30.06
N ALA A 422 36.14 13.69 -29.57
CA ALA A 422 36.13 13.07 -28.25
C ALA A 422 36.01 14.09 -27.11
N ALA A 423 36.67 15.25 -27.22
CA ALA A 423 36.55 16.33 -26.24
C ALA A 423 35.14 16.95 -26.24
N LEU A 424 34.57 17.21 -27.42
CA LEU A 424 33.21 17.69 -27.56
C LEU A 424 32.18 16.67 -27.07
N LEU A 425 32.41 15.37 -27.32
CA LEU A 425 31.61 14.27 -26.79
C LEU A 425 31.65 14.24 -25.25
N LYS A 426 32.84 14.41 -24.67
CA LYS A 426 33.04 14.50 -23.21
C LYS A 426 32.38 15.74 -22.59
N MET A 427 32.26 16.83 -23.34
CA MET A 427 31.51 18.02 -22.92
C MET A 427 29.99 17.81 -23.07
N ALA A 428 29.56 17.18 -24.16
CA ALA A 428 28.15 16.96 -24.48
C ALA A 428 27.46 15.92 -23.58
N GLN A 429 28.20 14.96 -23.02
CA GLN A 429 27.64 13.98 -22.06
C GLN A 429 27.15 14.61 -20.75
N GLY A 430 27.60 15.84 -20.41
CA GLY A 430 27.17 16.55 -19.20
C GLY A 430 27.47 15.80 -17.90
N GLU A 431 26.50 15.80 -16.97
CA GLU A 431 26.65 15.22 -15.61
C GLU A 431 26.54 13.68 -15.57
N ARG A 432 26.11 13.03 -16.67
CA ARG A 432 26.00 11.56 -16.73
C ARG A 432 27.06 10.97 -17.65
N PRO A 433 28.13 10.37 -17.11
CA PRO A 433 29.19 9.81 -17.94
C PRO A 433 28.65 8.65 -18.78
N LEU A 434 29.01 8.60 -20.06
CA LEU A 434 28.70 7.49 -20.96
C LEU A 434 29.45 6.22 -20.56
N ILE A 435 30.64 6.39 -19.96
CA ILE A 435 31.49 5.31 -19.46
C ILE A 435 31.32 5.23 -17.95
N LEU A 436 30.72 4.14 -17.48
CA LEU A 436 30.60 3.84 -16.06
C LEU A 436 31.84 3.04 -15.60
N PRO A 437 32.46 3.38 -14.46
CA PRO A 437 33.54 2.57 -13.91
C PRO A 437 33.04 1.16 -13.55
N PRO A 438 33.89 0.12 -13.65
CA PRO A 438 33.51 -1.24 -13.33
C PRO A 438 33.02 -1.37 -11.88
N GLU A 439 31.92 -2.09 -11.68
CA GLU A 439 31.35 -2.33 -10.34
C GLU A 439 32.34 -3.11 -9.46
N ALA A 440 32.46 -2.71 -8.19
CA ALA A 440 33.21 -3.48 -7.21
C ALA A 440 32.57 -4.88 -7.03
N PRO A 441 33.38 -5.95 -6.89
CA PRO A 441 32.87 -7.31 -6.81
C PRO A 441 31.94 -7.48 -5.60
N ARG A 442 30.74 -8.00 -5.84
CA ARG A 442 29.77 -8.30 -4.78
C ARG A 442 30.30 -9.43 -3.90
N PRO A 443 30.13 -9.37 -2.56
CA PRO A 443 30.49 -10.49 -1.70
C PRO A 443 29.66 -11.73 -2.09
N ALA A 444 30.35 -12.86 -2.28
CA ALA A 444 29.76 -14.10 -2.77
C ALA A 444 28.53 -14.51 -1.93
N ARG A 445 27.43 -14.80 -2.62
CA ARG A 445 26.18 -15.32 -2.07
C ARG A 445 26.53 -16.61 -1.31
N ARG A 446 26.45 -16.61 0.02
CA ARG A 446 26.47 -17.87 0.79
C ARG A 446 25.19 -18.61 0.45
N GLU A 447 25.28 -19.59 -0.43
CA GLU A 447 24.22 -20.55 -0.68
C GLU A 447 23.90 -21.25 0.65
N PHE A 448 22.77 -20.87 1.25
CA PHE A 448 22.16 -21.69 2.28
C PHE A 448 21.57 -22.89 1.56
N SER A 449 22.31 -23.99 1.54
CA SER A 449 21.84 -25.31 1.09
C SER A 449 20.43 -25.55 1.62
N ASP A 450 19.50 -25.73 0.68
CA ASP A 450 18.16 -26.20 0.96
C ASP A 450 18.26 -27.49 1.79
N ARG A 451 17.67 -27.47 2.99
CA ARG A 451 17.39 -28.69 3.73
C ARG A 451 16.25 -29.39 2.99
N PRO A 452 16.38 -30.67 2.60
CA PRO A 452 15.29 -31.37 1.94
C PRO A 452 14.07 -31.45 2.85
N ASP A 453 12.96 -31.04 2.27
CA ASP A 453 11.62 -31.11 2.83
C ASP A 453 11.29 -32.59 3.16
N ARG A 454 10.88 -32.84 4.40
CA ARG A 454 10.54 -34.19 4.87
C ARG A 454 9.12 -34.51 4.41
N GLY A 455 9.02 -34.97 3.17
CA GLY A 455 7.79 -35.44 2.56
C GLY A 455 7.14 -36.61 3.32
N ASP A 456 5.81 -36.58 3.27
CA ASP A 456 4.84 -37.58 3.70
C ASP A 456 5.29 -39.04 3.67
N ARG A 457 4.99 -39.75 4.75
CA ARG A 457 4.78 -41.21 4.71
C ARG A 457 3.44 -41.53 5.35
N ARG A 458 2.42 -41.70 4.50
CA ARG A 458 1.22 -42.48 4.79
C ARG A 458 1.55 -43.97 4.74
N ASP A 459 1.02 -44.67 5.74
CA ASP A 459 0.59 -46.06 5.77
C ASP A 459 1.38 -47.11 4.97
N SER A 460 2.10 -47.97 5.71
CA SER A 460 2.03 -49.42 5.52
C SER A 460 2.47 -50.12 6.81
N ARG A 461 1.57 -50.97 7.32
CA ARG A 461 1.77 -51.86 8.47
C ARG A 461 2.71 -53.02 8.11
N ASP A 462 3.21 -53.62 9.18
CA ASP A 462 3.83 -54.95 9.29
C ASP A 462 5.27 -55.11 8.81
N SER A 463 6.20 -55.14 9.77
CA SER A 463 6.91 -56.38 10.15
C SER A 463 7.81 -56.16 11.37
N ARG A 464 7.72 -57.09 12.31
CA ARG A 464 8.41 -57.15 13.62
C ARG A 464 9.93 -57.40 13.48
N GLY A 465 10.72 -56.79 14.37
CA GLY A 465 12.08 -57.22 14.72
C GLY A 465 12.67 -56.39 15.88
N PRO A 466 13.37 -56.99 16.86
CA PRO A 466 13.60 -56.38 18.18
C PRO A 466 14.80 -55.43 18.22
N ARG A 467 14.68 -54.39 19.05
CA ARG A 467 15.77 -53.45 19.40
C ARG A 467 16.79 -54.15 20.30
N GLU A 468 18.02 -54.26 19.81
CA GLU A 468 19.21 -54.42 20.64
C GLU A 468 19.95 -53.09 20.81
N SER A 469 20.37 -52.88 22.04
CA SER A 469 21.18 -51.79 22.56
C SER A 469 22.54 -51.74 21.87
N ARG A 470 23.00 -50.53 21.50
CA ARG A 470 24.44 -50.26 21.43
C ARG A 470 24.79 -48.84 21.85
N ASP A 471 25.51 -48.84 22.95
CA ASP A 471 26.36 -47.82 23.53
C ASP A 471 27.13 -46.94 22.53
N SER A 472 27.20 -45.66 22.92
CA SER A 472 28.44 -44.89 23.10
C SER A 472 29.49 -44.92 21.98
N ARG A 473 29.51 -43.85 21.18
CA ARG A 473 30.76 -43.26 20.69
C ARG A 473 30.72 -41.74 20.84
N ASP A 474 31.37 -41.29 21.90
CA ASP A 474 32.03 -40.00 21.97
C ASP A 474 32.87 -39.75 20.71
N GLY A 475 32.77 -38.53 20.20
CA GLY A 475 33.42 -38.12 18.95
C GLY A 475 33.18 -36.64 18.66
N ASP A 476 33.89 -35.82 19.42
CA ASP A 476 34.48 -34.54 19.00
C ASP A 476 33.54 -33.44 18.46
N ARG A 477 33.07 -32.58 19.36
CA ARG A 477 32.64 -31.21 19.02
C ARG A 477 33.75 -30.25 19.45
N PRO A 478 34.33 -29.45 18.53
CA PRO A 478 35.35 -28.50 18.89
C PRO A 478 34.79 -27.45 19.86
N ARG A 479 35.41 -27.37 21.04
CA ARG A 479 35.22 -26.29 22.02
C ARG A 479 35.47 -24.97 21.32
N ARG A 480 34.49 -24.06 21.34
CA ARG A 480 34.71 -22.66 21.00
C ARG A 480 35.78 -22.11 21.92
N GLU A 481 36.90 -21.71 21.34
CA GLU A 481 37.97 -20.98 22.03
C GLU A 481 37.40 -19.78 22.80
N ARG A 482 37.85 -19.66 24.05
CA ARG A 482 37.70 -18.45 24.86
C ARG A 482 38.33 -17.30 24.08
N ARG A 483 37.60 -16.18 23.91
CA ARG A 483 38.18 -14.93 23.44
C ARG A 483 38.56 -14.10 24.66
N ASP A 484 39.87 -13.96 24.87
CA ASP A 484 40.46 -13.02 25.81
C ASP A 484 40.06 -11.60 25.41
N VAL A 485 39.21 -10.97 26.21
CA VAL A 485 39.03 -9.52 26.22
C VAL A 485 39.74 -9.06 27.49
N GLY A 486 40.80 -8.25 27.35
CA GLY A 486 41.68 -7.85 28.44
C GLY A 486 41.01 -7.03 29.55
N GLU A 487 41.79 -6.49 30.48
CA GLU A 487 41.31 -5.67 31.59
C GLU A 487 40.41 -4.52 31.11
N MET A 488 39.22 -4.38 31.70
CA MET A 488 38.21 -3.38 31.34
C MET A 488 38.06 -2.30 32.41
N GLN A 489 37.71 -1.09 31.99
CA GLN A 489 37.39 0.06 32.82
C GLN A 489 35.95 0.50 32.59
N LEU A 490 35.30 0.95 33.67
CA LEU A 490 33.91 1.39 33.65
C LEU A 490 33.84 2.91 33.47
N TYR A 491 33.10 3.34 32.46
CA TYR A 491 32.82 4.73 32.14
C TYR A 491 31.34 5.04 32.32
N ARG A 492 31.02 6.25 32.79
CA ARG A 492 29.66 6.78 32.88
C ARG A 492 29.46 7.89 31.88
N ILE A 493 28.31 7.89 31.21
CA ILE A 493 27.86 8.95 30.31
C ILE A 493 26.55 9.53 30.82
N GLU A 494 26.40 10.86 30.75
CA GLU A 494 25.20 11.59 31.20
C GLU A 494 24.09 11.58 30.12
N VAL A 495 23.83 10.38 29.60
CA VAL A 495 22.82 10.10 28.57
C VAL A 495 22.12 8.80 28.94
N GLY A 496 20.79 8.84 29.10
CA GLY A 496 19.99 7.72 29.58
C GLY A 496 18.74 7.42 28.73
N ARG A 497 17.87 6.53 29.23
CA ARG A 497 16.63 6.14 28.53
C ARG A 497 15.65 7.29 28.36
N ASP A 498 15.63 8.22 29.31
CA ASP A 498 14.72 9.37 29.29
C ASP A 498 15.08 10.34 28.14
N ASP A 499 16.29 10.21 27.59
CA ASP A 499 16.76 10.93 26.41
C ASP A 499 16.45 10.21 25.08
N GLY A 500 15.71 9.09 25.11
CA GLY A 500 15.39 8.28 23.93
C GLY A 500 16.56 7.43 23.42
N VAL A 501 17.59 7.24 24.23
CA VAL A 501 18.83 6.56 23.83
C VAL A 501 18.72 5.05 24.04
N GLU A 502 19.12 4.29 23.03
CA GLU A 502 19.19 2.83 23.07
C GLU A 502 20.65 2.37 23.03
N VAL A 503 20.91 1.12 23.43
CA VAL A 503 22.27 0.53 23.45
C VAL A 503 22.95 0.68 22.08
N ARG A 504 22.20 0.50 20.98
CA ARG A 504 22.72 0.63 19.61
C ARG A 504 23.23 2.04 19.29
N HIS A 505 22.64 3.08 19.87
CA HIS A 505 23.05 4.46 19.66
C HIS A 505 24.38 4.75 20.38
N ILE A 506 24.55 4.20 21.59
CA ILE A 506 25.79 4.31 22.37
C ILE A 506 26.91 3.51 21.69
N VAL A 507 26.65 2.26 21.30
CA VAL A 507 27.62 1.41 20.59
C VAL A 507 28.03 2.04 19.25
N GLY A 508 27.06 2.59 18.50
CA GLY A 508 27.33 3.26 17.23
C GLY A 508 28.18 4.53 17.40
N ALA A 509 27.89 5.35 18.41
CA ALA A 509 28.67 6.55 18.70
C ALA A 509 30.11 6.21 19.12
N ILE A 510 30.30 5.20 19.98
CA ILE A 510 31.63 4.80 20.46
C ILE A 510 32.43 4.11 19.36
N ALA A 511 31.79 3.26 18.55
CA ALA A 511 32.47 2.53 17.48
C ALA A 511 32.86 3.42 16.31
N ASN A 512 32.01 4.39 15.94
CA ASN A 512 32.29 5.30 14.83
C ASN A 512 33.24 6.43 15.22
N GLU A 513 33.10 6.99 16.43
CA GLU A 513 33.90 8.16 16.84
C GLU A 513 35.20 7.78 17.56
N GLY A 514 35.24 6.60 18.20
CA GLY A 514 36.40 6.11 18.92
C GLY A 514 37.33 5.19 18.14
N ASP A 515 36.97 4.85 16.89
CA ASP A 515 37.60 3.79 16.07
C ASP A 515 37.77 2.45 16.84
N ILE A 516 36.86 2.16 17.77
CA ILE A 516 36.87 0.94 18.57
C ILE A 516 35.88 -0.04 17.97
N SER A 517 36.40 -1.19 17.52
CA SER A 517 35.53 -2.27 17.06
C SER A 517 34.54 -2.69 18.15
N SER A 518 33.27 -2.86 17.79
CA SER A 518 32.17 -3.25 18.70
C SER A 518 32.42 -4.53 19.51
N ARG A 519 33.40 -5.34 19.11
CA ARG A 519 33.89 -6.53 19.83
C ARG A 519 34.68 -6.22 21.11
N TYR A 520 35.14 -4.99 21.29
CA TYR A 520 35.91 -4.53 22.45
C TYR A 520 35.08 -3.66 23.41
N ILE A 521 33.80 -3.46 23.11
CA ILE A 521 32.87 -2.77 24.01
C ILE A 521 32.25 -3.84 24.91
N GLY A 522 32.44 -3.71 26.21
CA GLY A 522 31.94 -4.63 27.22
C GLY A 522 30.46 -4.38 27.53
N ASN A 523 30.07 -4.61 28.78
CA ASN A 523 28.68 -4.47 29.18
C ASN A 523 28.22 -3.00 29.16
N ILE A 524 27.00 -2.75 28.70
CA ILE A 524 26.35 -1.43 28.73
C ILE A 524 25.09 -1.53 29.56
N LYS A 525 25.00 -0.74 30.62
CA LYS A 525 23.79 -0.59 31.43
C LYS A 525 23.19 0.80 31.23
N LEU A 526 21.96 0.82 30.74
CA LEU A 526 21.16 2.04 30.58
C LEU A 526 20.30 2.28 31.83
N PHE A 527 20.49 3.43 32.45
CA PHE A 527 19.62 3.96 33.51
C PHE A 527 18.74 5.09 32.95
N GLY A 528 17.83 5.64 33.76
CA GLY A 528 16.91 6.70 33.32
C GLY A 528 17.65 7.94 32.81
N THR A 529 18.55 8.47 33.64
CA THR A 529 19.28 9.73 33.38
C THR A 529 20.72 9.57 32.91
N HIS A 530 21.31 8.38 33.03
CA HIS A 530 22.72 8.13 32.70
C HIS A 530 22.92 6.68 32.22
N SER A 531 24.08 6.38 31.65
CA SER A 531 24.45 5.03 31.26
C SER A 531 25.88 4.71 31.66
N THR A 532 26.18 3.43 31.91
CA THR A 532 27.53 2.94 32.20
C THR A 532 28.00 1.97 31.13
N ILE A 533 29.25 2.08 30.70
CA ILE A 533 29.86 1.33 29.61
C ILE A 533 31.22 0.79 30.06
N GLU A 534 31.52 -0.46 29.74
CA GLU A 534 32.84 -1.05 29.95
C GLU A 534 33.69 -0.94 28.66
N LEU A 535 34.89 -0.37 28.76
CA LEU A 535 35.84 -0.21 27.66
C LEU A 535 37.24 -0.72 28.08
N PRO A 536 38.12 -1.13 27.15
CA PRO A 536 39.43 -1.68 27.49
C PRO A 536 40.35 -0.67 28.18
N LYS A 537 41.17 -1.13 29.13
CA LYS A 537 42.17 -0.34 29.85
C LYS A 537 43.34 0.03 28.92
N GLY A 538 43.86 1.26 29.04
CA GLY A 538 45.02 1.74 28.27
C GLY A 538 44.69 2.45 26.95
N MET A 539 43.47 2.99 26.81
CA MET A 539 43.08 3.78 25.64
C MET A 539 43.94 5.06 25.49
N PRO A 540 44.41 5.42 24.28
CA PRO A 540 45.16 6.65 24.05
C PRO A 540 44.35 7.88 24.48
N GLY A 541 45.00 8.85 25.15
CA GLY A 541 44.33 10.05 25.67
C GLY A 541 43.62 10.90 24.62
N GLU A 542 43.99 10.76 23.33
CA GLU A 542 43.33 11.40 22.19
C GLU A 542 41.89 10.90 22.01
N VAL A 543 41.64 9.59 22.15
CA VAL A 543 40.32 8.98 21.98
C VAL A 543 39.33 9.46 23.06
N LEU A 544 39.82 9.64 24.29
CA LEU A 544 39.03 10.21 25.39
C LEU A 544 38.66 11.69 25.15
N GLN A 545 39.51 12.46 24.48
CA GLN A 545 39.19 13.85 24.10
C GLN A 545 38.13 13.90 22.99
N HIS A 546 38.13 12.94 22.06
CA HIS A 546 37.10 12.82 21.03
C HIS A 546 35.72 12.54 21.63
N PHE A 547 35.66 11.67 22.64
CA PHE A 547 34.40 11.34 23.34
C PHE A 547 33.77 12.49 24.11
N THR A 548 34.55 13.50 24.50
CA THR A 548 34.02 14.73 25.11
C THR A 548 33.26 15.60 24.11
N ARG A 549 33.59 15.49 22.81
CA ARG A 549 32.96 16.27 21.72
C ARG A 549 31.86 15.50 20.99
N THR A 550 31.79 14.18 21.15
CA THR A 550 30.78 13.33 20.52
C THR A 550 29.38 13.64 21.04
N ARG A 551 28.41 13.64 20.13
CA ARG A 551 26.99 13.79 20.45
C ARG A 551 26.22 12.51 20.19
N ILE A 552 25.39 12.11 21.15
CA ILE A 552 24.40 11.04 20.99
C ILE A 552 23.04 11.72 20.91
N LEU A 553 22.34 11.58 19.78
CA LEU A 553 21.02 12.18 19.55
C LEU A 553 21.00 13.70 19.90
N ASN A 554 22.01 14.43 19.41
CA ASN A 554 22.24 15.87 19.65
C ASN A 554 22.59 16.30 21.09
N LYS A 555 22.79 15.37 22.03
CA LYS A 555 23.32 15.68 23.38
C LYS A 555 24.78 15.29 23.54
N PRO A 556 25.62 16.11 24.22
CA PRO A 556 27.03 15.78 24.45
C PRO A 556 27.15 14.55 25.36
N MET A 557 28.04 13.63 25.00
CA MET A 557 28.18 12.34 25.67
C MET A 557 28.83 12.44 27.07
N ASN A 558 29.59 13.51 27.35
CA ASN A 558 30.22 13.83 28.65
C ASN A 558 30.63 12.59 29.46
N MET A 559 31.66 11.90 28.97
CA MET A 559 32.12 10.62 29.52
C MET A 559 33.04 10.84 30.74
N GLN A 560 32.77 10.13 31.83
CA GLN A 560 33.54 10.16 33.08
C GLN A 560 34.02 8.75 33.45
N LEU A 561 35.30 8.61 33.81
CA LEU A 561 35.86 7.33 34.28
C LEU A 561 35.41 7.06 35.72
N MET A 562 34.85 5.87 35.98
CA MET A 562 34.38 5.45 37.31
C MET A 562 35.29 4.43 38.01
N GLY A 563 36.24 3.81 37.31
CA GLY A 563 37.23 2.88 37.88
C GLY A 563 37.39 1.59 37.07
N ASP A 564 38.03 0.58 37.66
CA ASP A 564 38.17 -0.75 37.05
C ASP A 564 36.82 -1.49 37.08
N ALA A 565 36.52 -2.23 36.00
CA ALA A 565 35.25 -2.95 35.89
C ALA A 565 35.23 -4.21 36.78
N PRO A 566 34.10 -4.55 37.43
CA PRO A 566 34.01 -5.74 38.27
C PRO A 566 34.11 -7.03 37.43
N VAL A 567 34.97 -7.96 37.87
CA VAL A 567 35.17 -9.26 37.20
C VAL A 567 33.89 -10.10 37.33
N HIS A 568 33.23 -10.37 36.20
CA HIS A 568 32.02 -11.20 36.18
C HIS A 568 32.37 -12.70 36.09
N GLU A 569 32.41 -13.41 37.23
CA GLU A 569 32.33 -14.89 37.24
C GLU A 569 30.92 -15.33 36.84
N ARG A 570 30.80 -16.10 35.75
CA ARG A 570 29.53 -16.70 35.32
C ARG A 570 29.15 -17.83 36.27
N SER A 571 28.10 -17.61 37.07
CA SER A 571 27.40 -18.65 37.82
C SER A 571 26.97 -19.80 36.89
N GLU A 572 27.45 -21.00 37.21
CA GLU A 572 27.09 -22.25 36.56
C GLU A 572 25.58 -22.51 36.71
N ARG A 573 24.90 -22.69 35.58
CA ARG A 573 23.52 -23.19 35.57
C ARG A 573 23.52 -24.64 36.04
N ARG A 574 23.09 -24.88 37.28
CA ARG A 574 22.69 -26.21 37.76
C ARG A 574 21.53 -26.76 36.92
N PRO A 575 21.55 -28.04 36.54
CA PRO A 575 20.43 -28.69 35.88
C PRO A 575 19.34 -29.01 36.92
N ALA A 576 18.09 -28.62 36.64
CA ALA A 576 16.96 -28.93 37.49
C ALA A 576 16.17 -30.12 36.91
N GLY A 577 16.50 -31.29 37.42
CA GLY A 577 15.70 -32.52 37.44
C GLY A 577 16.50 -33.55 38.23
N GLY A 578 16.07 -34.15 39.32
CA GLY A 578 14.86 -34.07 40.15
C GLY A 578 14.75 -35.41 40.88
N GLU A 579 14.68 -35.46 42.22
CA GLU A 579 14.30 -36.67 43.00
C GLU A 579 14.03 -36.29 44.47
N ARG A 580 12.77 -36.31 44.92
CA ARG A 580 12.06 -37.37 45.69
C ARG A 580 12.49 -37.54 47.17
N ARG A 581 11.57 -37.17 48.07
CA ARG A 581 11.16 -37.87 49.30
C ARG A 581 9.67 -37.55 49.48
N GLY A 582 8.71 -38.42 49.77
CA GLY A 582 8.65 -39.84 50.08
C GLY A 582 7.29 -40.10 50.75
N ASN A 583 6.66 -41.24 50.45
CA ASN A 583 5.49 -41.86 51.12
C ASN A 583 4.11 -41.18 50.90
N GLY A 584 3.01 -41.87 50.56
CA GLY A 584 2.70 -43.29 50.71
C GLY A 584 1.65 -43.80 49.72
N ALA A 585 1.39 -45.09 49.88
CA ALA A 585 0.98 -46.10 48.89
C ALA A 585 -0.54 -46.13 48.52
N PRO A 586 -0.95 -47.03 47.60
CA PRO A 586 -1.98 -46.79 46.56
C PRO A 586 -3.30 -47.54 46.79
N ARG A 587 -4.29 -47.31 45.92
CA ARG A 587 -5.34 -48.31 45.60
C ARG A 587 -6.06 -48.04 44.27
N ASP A 588 -5.78 -48.93 43.32
CA ASP A 588 -6.68 -49.71 42.45
C ASP A 588 -7.99 -49.13 41.89
N GLY A 589 -8.19 -49.37 40.59
CA GLY A 589 -9.46 -49.87 40.05
C GLY A 589 -10.26 -48.95 39.12
N ALA A 590 -10.20 -49.21 37.82
CA ALA A 590 -11.33 -48.99 36.89
C ALA A 590 -12.52 -49.90 37.30
N PRO A 591 -13.79 -49.76 36.83
CA PRO A 591 -14.18 -49.30 35.48
C PRO A 591 -15.57 -48.59 35.31
N ARG A 592 -15.85 -48.21 34.05
CA ARG A 592 -17.13 -48.10 33.31
C ARG A 592 -18.48 -47.98 34.06
N GLY A 593 -19.37 -47.12 33.52
CA GLY A 593 -20.80 -47.44 33.41
C GLY A 593 -21.79 -46.27 33.54
N GLU A 594 -22.43 -45.94 32.42
CA GLU A 594 -23.85 -45.58 32.20
C GLU A 594 -24.73 -44.96 33.31
N GLY A 595 -25.56 -43.98 32.92
CA GLY A 595 -26.82 -43.69 33.62
C GLY A 595 -27.30 -42.25 33.51
N ALA A 596 -28.24 -41.99 32.59
CA ALA A 596 -28.99 -40.75 32.48
C ALA A 596 -30.09 -40.63 33.60
N PRO A 597 -31.13 -39.78 33.47
CA PRO A 597 -31.19 -38.38 33.91
C PRO A 597 -32.37 -38.12 34.89
N ARG A 598 -32.34 -37.06 35.72
CA ARG A 598 -33.53 -36.52 36.46
C ARG A 598 -33.30 -35.02 36.73
N ARG A 599 -34.05 -34.05 36.18
CA ARG A 599 -35.44 -33.58 36.43
C ARG A 599 -35.84 -33.30 37.89
N PHE A 600 -36.17 -32.01 38.09
CA PHE A 600 -37.22 -31.40 38.93
C PHE A 600 -37.16 -31.48 40.47
N SER A 601 -37.09 -30.29 41.10
CA SER A 601 -38.12 -29.74 42.02
C SER A 601 -37.60 -28.40 42.58
N ASP A 602 -38.21 -27.25 42.26
CA ASP A 602 -39.30 -26.60 43.02
C ASP A 602 -38.98 -26.33 44.50
N ARG A 603 -38.79 -25.05 44.88
CA ARG A 603 -39.74 -24.25 45.69
C ARG A 603 -39.14 -23.01 46.38
N ARG A 604 -40.01 -21.98 46.42
CA ARG A 604 -40.23 -20.91 47.43
C ARG A 604 -39.26 -19.71 47.42
N GLU A 605 -39.72 -18.48 47.13
CA GLU A 605 -40.66 -17.56 47.82
C GLU A 605 -39.99 -16.64 48.86
N GLY A 606 -40.32 -15.35 48.77
CA GLY A 606 -39.97 -14.24 49.67
C GLY A 606 -39.08 -13.20 48.97
N GLY A 607 -39.45 -11.94 48.71
CA GLY A 607 -40.43 -11.06 49.33
C GLY A 607 -39.73 -10.01 50.21
N ARG A 608 -39.91 -8.71 49.89
CA ARG A 608 -39.54 -7.43 50.58
C ARG A 608 -38.49 -6.60 49.82
N GLU A 609 -38.85 -5.45 49.23
CA GLU A 609 -39.26 -4.13 49.79
C GLU A 609 -38.07 -3.16 49.90
N GLY A 610 -38.28 -1.92 49.41
CA GLY A 610 -37.73 -0.71 50.00
C GLY A 610 -36.82 0.14 49.09
N GLY A 611 -37.29 1.34 48.73
CA GLY A 611 -36.38 2.43 48.33
C GLY A 611 -36.92 3.49 47.36
N ARG A 612 -37.93 4.26 47.76
CA ARG A 612 -38.23 5.59 47.18
C ARG A 612 -37.07 6.56 47.45
N PHE A 613 -36.79 7.52 46.55
CA PHE A 613 -36.73 8.95 46.90
C PHE A 613 -36.73 9.82 45.63
N SER A 614 -37.71 10.73 45.59
CA SER A 614 -37.80 11.88 44.68
C SER A 614 -37.50 13.16 45.48
N ARG A 615 -36.89 14.18 44.84
CA ARG A 615 -37.13 15.64 45.02
C ARG A 615 -36.19 16.40 44.08
N GLU A 616 -36.62 17.14 43.06
CA GLU A 616 -37.34 18.44 42.98
C GLU A 616 -36.55 19.71 43.34
N GLY A 617 -36.63 20.70 42.43
CA GLY A 617 -36.27 22.13 42.59
C GLY A 617 -35.05 22.57 41.76
N GLY A 618 -35.04 23.59 40.90
CA GLY A 618 -36.02 24.63 40.52
C GLY A 618 -35.28 25.86 39.95
N ARG A 619 -35.99 26.69 39.16
CA ARG A 619 -35.72 28.10 38.73
C ARG A 619 -34.97 28.36 37.40
N GLY A 620 -35.67 29.03 36.47
CA GLY A 620 -35.10 29.96 35.48
C GLY A 620 -34.74 31.34 36.12
N PRO A 621 -34.53 32.46 35.38
CA PRO A 621 -35.17 32.83 34.11
C PRO A 621 -34.30 33.66 33.10
N ARG A 622 -34.99 34.10 32.02
CA ARG A 622 -34.89 35.40 31.29
C ARG A 622 -34.30 35.46 29.87
N ARG A 623 -35.12 36.14 29.04
CA ARG A 623 -34.91 36.69 27.70
C ARG A 623 -34.04 37.95 27.75
N GLU A 624 -33.34 38.22 26.66
CA GLU A 624 -33.07 39.59 26.18
C GLU A 624 -33.37 39.67 24.67
N GLU A 625 -34.19 40.66 24.32
CA GLU A 625 -34.39 41.21 22.99
C GLU A 625 -33.30 42.25 22.71
N GLY A 626 -32.89 42.42 21.45
CA GLY A 626 -31.89 43.43 21.09
C GLY A 626 -31.76 43.71 19.59
N ALA A 627 -32.65 44.58 19.11
CA ALA A 627 -32.44 45.65 18.13
C ALA A 627 -32.12 45.37 16.64
N ALA A 628 -32.90 46.08 15.83
CA ALA A 628 -32.86 46.26 14.39
C ALA A 628 -31.62 47.03 13.87
N ALA A 629 -31.26 46.79 12.60
CA ALA A 629 -30.64 47.79 11.73
C ALA A 629 -31.04 47.58 10.26
N ALA A 630 -31.41 48.67 9.62
CA ALA A 630 -32.02 48.81 8.30
C ALA A 630 -31.03 48.65 7.12
N PRO A 631 -31.50 48.58 5.85
CA PRO A 631 -30.68 48.26 4.69
C PRO A 631 -30.04 49.51 4.05
N ARG A 632 -28.87 49.35 3.43
CA ARG A 632 -28.32 50.33 2.49
C ARG A 632 -28.30 49.74 1.07
N ARG A 633 -29.04 50.40 0.18
CA ARG A 633 -28.78 50.42 -1.27
C ARG A 633 -27.70 51.48 -1.54
N ARG A 634 -26.74 51.19 -2.44
CA ARG A 634 -26.49 51.87 -3.74
C ARG A 634 -25.04 51.71 -4.20
N ASP A 635 -24.95 51.39 -5.49
CA ASP A 635 -24.04 51.90 -6.52
C ASP A 635 -22.52 51.84 -6.29
N ALA A 636 -21.88 50.88 -6.97
CA ALA A 636 -20.76 51.07 -7.92
C ALA A 636 -20.46 49.75 -8.64
#